data_AF-A0A528AT69-F1
#
_entry.id   AF-A0A528AT69-F1
#
_cell.length_a   1.000
_cell.length_b   1.000
_cell.length_c   1.000
_cell.angle_alpha   90.00
_cell.angle_beta   90.00
_cell.angle_gamma   90.00
#
_symmetry.space_group_name_H-M   'P 1'
#
loop_
_entity.id
_entity.type
_entity.pdbx_description
1 polymer ?
#
loop_
_entity_poly.entity_id
_entity_poly.type
_entity_poly.pdbx_seq_one_letter_code
_entity_poly.pdbx_strand_id
1 'polypeptide(L)'
;MTGKCHGHNKSDKPSRPGKKQPFWMPDTENVIAELGNEPPLIADGRSGPPDRREVSARWLSGTFLTGVTSSVLMGVALFAALDGRQQLATPPEIAELISLARGDDSGEIAKTTRLVAPRQIAKAKDRRRMEVSMVTKVGDRDVIHTMPFVQIKMALAAGHTTSRAYPPFNPMQVFGDDRNGNAGQPATAAAGQIYGAKVESEMSLKTVDFPIETAAFDEKSDLSADEVEKVVRQAGTGLSDGAVQVASLHYVDPQRFGDAFAESMAGSYDVRIVPENVSVSPRAAPDDQAPAFAEEIIPFTRDRNIVEAFADSGYTGEDATGMAEAIAKLLNATALKAGTVLRVGLEIHGDAAKVVRTGIYDRAQHIVTIALDDHGQYVPAQEPEPNPELLTAFDDSPPVVVRGNLPNVYDGIYRAAYSYGMSKAMTKRLIKLLASGVDFQSRLSPSDRIEVLFSQPDGDDRASDESELLYVSASFGGTTRNFYRFQMQDGSTDYFDEDGRSAQQFLLRNPLPAGKFRSGFGARRHPILGYVRMHTGVDWSASIGTPIIASGNGVVEKAGWAGGYGKQIIIRHANGYETSYNHQSAFAKGIAPGVRVRQGQTIGFLGQTGLATGPHLHYELIVNGTKVDPMRVRLPVGKVLKGDDLVAFKRERGRIDDLLKQEDSNSLKVASAKIEG
;
A
#
# COMPACT_ATOMS: atom_id res chain seq x y z
N MET A 1 29.63 15.96 -80.54
CA MET A 1 28.45 15.77 -81.42
C MET A 1 27.22 15.91 -80.52
N THR A 2 26.46 17.02 -80.54
CA THR A 2 25.38 17.38 -81.51
C THR A 2 24.22 16.37 -81.47
N GLY A 3 22.94 16.70 -81.19
CA GLY A 3 22.22 17.94 -80.83
C GLY A 3 20.73 17.58 -80.62
N LYS A 4 19.70 18.46 -80.55
CA LYS A 4 19.52 19.94 -80.46
C LYS A 4 18.01 20.19 -80.10
N CYS A 5 17.57 21.44 -79.89
CA CYS A 5 16.16 21.90 -79.76
C CYS A 5 15.47 21.58 -78.41
N HIS A 6 14.56 22.38 -77.83
CA HIS A 6 14.14 23.80 -77.94
C HIS A 6 13.40 24.19 -76.63
N GLY A 7 13.09 25.44 -76.27
CA GLY A 7 13.33 26.76 -76.90
C GLY A 7 12.59 27.90 -76.16
N HIS A 8 12.80 29.16 -76.59
CA HIS A 8 12.22 30.42 -76.07
C HIS A 8 12.55 30.86 -74.62
N ASN A 9 12.54 32.18 -74.38
CA ASN A 9 13.75 33.04 -74.36
C ASN A 9 13.50 34.33 -73.52
N LYS A 10 14.55 35.08 -73.12
CA LYS A 10 14.46 36.35 -72.36
C LYS A 10 15.23 37.50 -73.02
N SER A 11 14.73 38.74 -72.90
CA SER A 11 15.47 40.01 -73.07
C SER A 11 14.65 41.23 -72.62
N ASP A 12 15.19 42.44 -72.38
CA ASP A 12 16.38 42.85 -71.59
C ASP A 12 16.32 44.38 -71.31
N LYS A 13 16.43 44.85 -70.05
CA LYS A 13 16.76 46.25 -69.62
C LYS A 13 15.80 47.41 -70.06
N PRO A 14 16.05 48.71 -69.74
CA PRO A 14 16.47 49.32 -68.44
C PRO A 14 15.73 50.64 -68.05
N SER A 15 16.06 51.18 -66.85
CA SER A 15 16.32 52.62 -66.54
C SER A 15 15.31 53.55 -65.81
N ARG A 16 15.89 54.32 -64.86
CA ARG A 16 15.59 55.70 -64.37
C ARG A 16 14.34 56.03 -63.50
N PRO A 17 14.38 57.10 -62.67
CA PRO A 17 13.41 57.37 -61.59
C PRO A 17 12.36 58.46 -61.90
N GLY A 18 11.28 58.52 -61.11
CA GLY A 18 10.20 59.51 -61.25
C GLY A 18 9.53 59.97 -59.94
N LYS A 19 9.64 61.28 -59.68
CA LYS A 19 8.77 62.21 -58.91
C LYS A 19 7.77 61.64 -57.87
N LYS A 20 7.89 62.12 -56.61
CA LYS A 20 6.73 62.34 -55.73
C LYS A 20 6.00 63.64 -56.13
N GLN A 21 4.70 63.73 -55.88
CA GLN A 21 3.95 64.99 -55.77
C GLN A 21 3.23 65.03 -54.40
N PRO A 22 3.11 66.20 -53.75
CA PRO A 22 2.28 66.37 -52.55
C PRO A 22 0.81 66.65 -52.92
N PHE A 23 -0.09 66.40 -51.97
CA PHE A 23 -1.46 66.94 -52.00
C PHE A 23 -1.76 67.66 -50.69
N TRP A 24 -2.74 68.56 -50.71
CA TRP A 24 -2.89 69.69 -49.78
C TRP A 24 -3.54 69.30 -48.45
N MET A 25 -3.08 69.92 -47.34
CA MET A 25 -3.85 70.08 -46.11
C MET A 25 -4.31 71.55 -46.02
N PRO A 26 -5.59 71.86 -45.79
CA PRO A 26 -6.05 73.25 -45.68
C PRO A 26 -5.62 73.89 -44.35
N ASP A 27 -5.24 75.16 -44.40
CA ASP A 27 -4.75 75.92 -43.24
C ASP A 27 -5.86 76.23 -42.22
N THR A 28 -5.57 76.04 -40.94
CA THR A 28 -6.53 76.15 -39.83
C THR A 28 -6.99 77.57 -39.53
N GLU A 29 -6.31 78.60 -40.02
CA GLU A 29 -6.64 80.01 -39.73
C GLU A 29 -7.98 80.44 -40.37
N ASN A 30 -8.34 79.90 -41.53
CA ASN A 30 -9.60 80.26 -42.21
C ASN A 30 -10.86 79.72 -41.51
N VAL A 31 -10.75 78.66 -40.70
CA VAL A 31 -11.90 78.07 -39.97
C VAL A 31 -12.29 78.92 -38.76
N ILE A 32 -11.34 79.66 -38.19
CA ILE A 32 -11.56 80.50 -37.00
C ILE A 32 -12.32 81.80 -37.36
N ALA A 33 -12.30 82.21 -38.63
CA ALA A 33 -12.95 83.43 -39.11
C ALA A 33 -14.47 83.30 -39.34
N GLU A 34 -15.04 82.10 -39.33
CA GLU A 34 -16.45 81.84 -39.66
C GLU A 34 -17.37 81.73 -38.41
N LEU A 35 -16.80 81.78 -37.20
CA LEU A 35 -17.55 81.78 -35.93
C LEU A 35 -17.70 83.20 -35.37
N GLY A 36 -18.91 83.75 -35.47
CA GLY A 36 -19.21 85.13 -35.07
C GLY A 36 -19.12 85.41 -33.56
N ASN A 37 -18.65 86.62 -33.22
CA ASN A 37 -18.47 87.09 -31.84
C ASN A 37 -19.76 87.62 -31.19
N GLU A 38 -20.82 86.79 -31.13
CA GLU A 38 -22.01 87.09 -30.32
C GLU A 38 -21.94 86.38 -28.95
N PRO A 39 -22.26 87.06 -27.83
CA PRO A 39 -22.28 86.42 -26.52
C PRO A 39 -23.50 85.47 -26.40
N PRO A 40 -23.35 84.29 -25.78
CA PRO A 40 -24.44 83.31 -25.69
C PRO A 40 -25.59 83.81 -24.83
N LEU A 41 -26.83 83.57 -25.28
CA LEU A 41 -28.05 83.86 -24.53
C LEU A 41 -28.16 82.96 -23.29
N ILE A 42 -28.15 83.56 -22.11
CA ILE A 42 -28.24 82.87 -20.81
C ILE A 42 -29.72 82.78 -20.39
N ALA A 43 -30.27 81.56 -20.38
CA ALA A 43 -31.68 81.33 -20.07
C ALA A 43 -32.07 81.43 -18.58
N ASP A 44 -31.10 81.31 -17.66
CA ASP A 44 -31.35 81.04 -16.23
C ASP A 44 -30.86 82.14 -15.25
N GLY A 45 -30.59 83.36 -15.74
CA GLY A 45 -30.51 84.58 -14.92
C GLY A 45 -29.41 84.69 -13.85
N ARG A 46 -28.46 83.76 -13.76
CA ARG A 46 -27.36 83.80 -12.76
C ARG A 46 -26.06 84.35 -13.35
N SER A 47 -25.63 85.52 -12.87
CA SER A 47 -24.37 86.16 -13.25
C SER A 47 -23.24 85.87 -12.25
N GLY A 48 -22.41 84.88 -12.53
CA GLY A 48 -21.18 84.60 -11.77
C GLY A 48 -20.39 83.42 -12.33
N PRO A 49 -19.06 83.38 -12.19
CA PRO A 49 -18.28 82.18 -12.51
C PRO A 49 -18.68 81.03 -11.56
N PRO A 50 -18.76 79.78 -12.05
CA PRO A 50 -19.20 78.65 -11.23
C PRO A 50 -18.23 78.40 -10.07
N ASP A 51 -18.76 78.23 -8.85
CA ASP A 51 -17.94 77.93 -7.68
C ASP A 51 -17.31 76.54 -7.80
N ARG A 52 -16.04 76.43 -7.44
CA ARG A 52 -15.18 75.26 -7.66
C ARG A 52 -15.45 74.12 -6.66
N ARG A 53 -16.65 74.10 -6.08
CA ARG A 53 -17.09 73.20 -4.99
C ARG A 53 -18.48 72.62 -5.20
N GLU A 54 -19.27 73.12 -6.14
CA GLU A 54 -20.60 72.56 -6.45
C GLU A 54 -20.47 71.35 -7.39
N VAL A 55 -20.42 70.13 -6.81
CA VAL A 55 -20.54 68.90 -7.60
C VAL A 55 -21.97 68.78 -8.11
N SER A 56 -22.16 68.76 -9.43
CA SER A 56 -23.47 68.62 -10.05
C SER A 56 -24.17 67.35 -9.57
N ALA A 57 -25.27 67.50 -8.84
CA ALA A 57 -26.06 66.38 -8.31
C ALA A 57 -26.49 65.41 -9.43
N ARG A 58 -26.75 65.92 -10.64
CA ARG A 58 -27.08 65.10 -11.82
C ARG A 58 -25.91 64.22 -12.27
N TRP A 59 -24.68 64.73 -12.21
CA TRP A 59 -23.47 63.98 -12.54
C TRP A 59 -23.16 62.93 -11.47
N LEU A 60 -23.27 63.30 -10.19
CA LEU A 60 -23.05 62.40 -9.05
C LEU A 60 -24.12 61.29 -8.97
N SER A 61 -25.39 61.60 -9.25
CA SER A 61 -26.43 60.56 -9.38
C SER A 61 -26.15 59.62 -10.57
N GLY A 62 -25.63 60.16 -11.68
CA GLY A 62 -25.24 59.36 -12.84
C GLY A 62 -24.11 58.36 -12.54
N THR A 63 -23.02 58.83 -11.92
CA THR A 63 -21.87 57.98 -11.56
C THR A 63 -22.19 57.01 -10.42
N PHE A 64 -23.03 57.40 -9.46
CA PHE A 64 -23.52 56.48 -8.44
C PHE A 64 -24.41 55.38 -9.04
N LEU A 65 -25.34 55.73 -9.93
CA LEU A 65 -26.23 54.75 -10.56
C LEU A 65 -25.46 53.76 -11.44
N THR A 66 -24.50 54.22 -12.25
CA THR A 66 -23.68 53.30 -13.07
C THR A 66 -22.72 52.47 -12.23
N GLY A 67 -22.22 53.00 -11.11
CA GLY A 67 -21.46 52.23 -10.13
C GLY A 67 -22.31 51.08 -9.55
N VAL A 68 -23.50 51.40 -9.04
CA VAL A 68 -24.42 50.40 -8.45
C VAL A 68 -24.85 49.35 -9.47
N THR A 69 -25.26 49.73 -10.70
CA THR A 69 -25.67 48.75 -11.71
C THR A 69 -24.50 47.88 -12.18
N SER A 70 -23.29 48.42 -12.29
CA SER A 70 -22.08 47.66 -12.58
C SER A 70 -21.76 46.65 -11.47
N SER A 71 -21.79 47.07 -10.20
CA SER A 71 -21.59 46.17 -9.05
C SER A 71 -22.67 45.07 -8.95
N VAL A 72 -23.94 45.39 -9.25
CA VAL A 72 -25.02 44.39 -9.26
C VAL A 72 -24.85 43.39 -10.41
N LEU A 73 -24.54 43.86 -11.63
CA LEU A 73 -24.30 42.96 -12.77
C LEU A 73 -23.06 42.09 -12.57
N MET A 74 -21.98 42.63 -12.02
CA MET A 74 -20.79 41.87 -11.64
C MET A 74 -21.12 40.84 -10.53
N GLY A 75 -21.92 41.23 -9.54
CA GLY A 75 -22.38 40.32 -8.47
C GLY A 75 -23.23 39.16 -8.99
N VAL A 76 -24.18 39.43 -9.90
CA VAL A 76 -25.00 38.40 -10.55
C VAL A 76 -24.15 37.49 -11.45
N ALA A 77 -23.20 38.05 -12.20
CA ALA A 77 -22.29 37.27 -13.02
C ALA A 77 -21.34 36.39 -12.18
N LEU A 78 -20.85 36.89 -11.04
CA LEU A 78 -20.03 36.12 -10.11
C LEU A 78 -20.85 35.02 -9.42
N PHE A 79 -22.08 35.33 -9.00
CA PHE A 79 -22.99 34.35 -8.42
C PHE A 79 -23.28 33.23 -9.42
N ALA A 80 -23.71 33.55 -10.65
CA ALA A 80 -23.96 32.56 -11.70
C ALA A 80 -22.71 31.79 -12.17
N ALA A 81 -21.49 32.32 -11.93
CA ALA A 81 -20.23 31.62 -12.20
C ALA A 81 -19.77 30.69 -11.05
N LEU A 82 -20.41 30.79 -9.88
CA LEU A 82 -20.19 29.96 -8.69
C LEU A 82 -21.31 28.92 -8.49
N ASP A 83 -22.57 29.32 -8.73
CA ASP A 83 -23.82 28.56 -8.58
C ASP A 83 -23.97 27.46 -9.65
N GLY A 84 -23.01 26.53 -9.65
CA GLY A 84 -22.83 25.49 -10.67
C GLY A 84 -21.45 24.84 -10.68
N ARG A 85 -20.49 25.33 -9.88
CA ARG A 85 -19.19 24.65 -9.65
C ARG A 85 -19.23 23.81 -8.39
N GLN A 86 -19.99 22.71 -8.41
CA GLN A 86 -19.78 21.61 -7.47
C GLN A 86 -18.34 21.13 -7.62
N GLN A 87 -17.60 20.98 -6.52
CA GLN A 87 -16.31 20.30 -6.56
C GLN A 87 -16.61 18.81 -6.43
N LEU A 88 -16.43 18.10 -7.56
CA LEU A 88 -16.44 16.64 -7.55
C LEU A 88 -15.13 16.16 -6.95
N ALA A 89 -15.17 15.04 -6.22
CA ALA A 89 -13.98 14.40 -5.67
C ALA A 89 -13.11 13.77 -6.79
N THR A 90 -12.40 14.61 -7.55
CA THR A 90 -11.57 14.19 -8.68
C THR A 90 -10.12 13.93 -8.26
N PRO A 91 -9.50 12.82 -8.72
CA PRO A 91 -8.05 12.66 -8.62
C PRO A 91 -7.34 13.82 -9.34
N PRO A 92 -6.23 14.35 -8.81
CA PRO A 92 -5.51 15.44 -9.45
C PRO A 92 -4.99 15.02 -10.84
N GLU A 93 -5.59 15.64 -11.86
CA GLU A 93 -5.41 15.35 -13.28
C GLU A 93 -3.95 15.53 -13.72
N ILE A 94 -3.45 14.56 -14.48
CA ILE A 94 -2.11 14.62 -15.06
C ILE A 94 -2.27 15.06 -16.51
N ALA A 95 -1.94 16.32 -16.80
CA ALA A 95 -1.87 16.80 -18.17
C ALA A 95 -0.76 16.06 -18.94
N GLU A 96 -1.14 15.09 -19.77
CA GLU A 96 -0.19 14.33 -20.59
C GLU A 96 0.45 15.20 -21.67
N LEU A 97 1.71 15.60 -21.46
CA LEU A 97 2.53 16.32 -22.44
C LEU A 97 2.91 15.50 -23.70
N ILE A 98 2.29 14.34 -23.95
CA ILE A 98 2.61 13.43 -25.07
C ILE A 98 2.45 14.13 -26.44
N SER A 99 1.56 15.12 -26.54
CA SER A 99 1.38 15.95 -27.74
C SER A 99 2.61 16.76 -28.16
N LEU A 100 3.52 17.09 -27.24
CA LEU A 100 4.73 17.88 -27.53
C LEU A 100 5.89 17.05 -28.11
N ALA A 101 5.78 15.72 -28.18
CA ALA A 101 6.81 14.84 -28.76
C ALA A 101 6.86 14.84 -30.31
N ARG A 102 6.17 15.78 -30.98
CA ARG A 102 6.21 16.01 -32.43
C ARG A 102 6.59 17.45 -32.80
N GLY A 103 7.46 18.08 -31.99
CA GLY A 103 8.21 19.28 -32.38
C GLY A 103 9.64 18.91 -32.72
N ASP A 104 10.06 19.16 -33.95
CA ASP A 104 11.45 18.98 -34.41
C ASP A 104 12.24 20.27 -34.17
N ASP A 105 13.04 20.34 -33.11
CA ASP A 105 14.12 21.31 -33.00
C ASP A 105 15.24 20.83 -32.06
N SER A 106 16.42 21.42 -32.23
CA SER A 106 17.69 21.09 -31.59
C SER A 106 18.08 22.12 -30.53
N GLY A 107 18.58 21.67 -29.38
CA GLY A 107 19.05 22.57 -28.32
C GLY A 107 19.46 21.83 -27.04
N GLU A 108 20.42 22.41 -26.31
CA GLU A 108 20.93 21.81 -25.07
C GLU A 108 20.03 22.07 -23.84
N ILE A 109 20.34 21.37 -22.73
CA ILE A 109 19.81 21.61 -21.38
C ILE A 109 18.32 21.22 -21.19
N ALA A 110 17.99 19.99 -21.58
CA ALA A 110 16.78 19.29 -21.10
C ALA A 110 16.88 19.00 -19.58
N LYS A 111 16.53 19.98 -18.73
CA LYS A 111 16.51 19.87 -17.26
C LYS A 111 15.38 18.96 -16.76
N THR A 112 15.59 17.65 -16.87
CA THR A 112 14.94 16.61 -16.06
C THR A 112 13.42 16.74 -15.92
N THR A 113 12.69 16.75 -17.05
CA THR A 113 11.23 16.55 -17.02
C THR A 113 10.93 15.22 -16.34
N ARG A 114 10.38 15.27 -15.12
CA ARG A 114 10.10 14.08 -14.31
C ARG A 114 8.94 13.34 -14.96
N LEU A 115 9.24 12.25 -15.66
CA LEU A 115 8.26 11.28 -16.14
C LEU A 115 7.43 10.79 -14.95
N VAL A 116 6.21 11.30 -14.83
CA VAL A 116 5.18 10.71 -13.97
C VAL A 116 4.65 9.52 -14.76
N ALA A 117 5.05 8.32 -14.36
CA ALA A 117 4.45 7.11 -14.92
C ALA A 117 2.94 7.11 -14.64
N PRO A 118 2.11 6.54 -15.53
CA PRO A 118 0.70 6.33 -15.23
C PRO A 118 0.56 5.58 -13.91
N ARG A 119 -0.35 6.07 -13.05
CA ARG A 119 -0.60 5.47 -11.74
C ARG A 119 -1.37 4.17 -11.96
N GLN A 120 -0.66 3.06 -12.14
CA GLN A 120 -1.27 1.72 -12.12
C GLN A 120 -1.81 1.45 -10.72
N ILE A 121 -3.05 0.98 -10.64
CA ILE A 121 -3.76 0.64 -9.40
C ILE A 121 -4.05 -0.88 -9.41
N ALA A 122 -4.41 -1.42 -8.24
CA ALA A 122 -4.94 -2.77 -8.10
C ALA A 122 -6.03 -3.07 -9.15
N LYS A 123 -5.89 -4.17 -9.91
CA LYS A 123 -7.02 -4.73 -10.68
C LYS A 123 -7.91 -5.51 -9.71
N ALA A 124 -9.24 -5.45 -9.90
CA ALA A 124 -10.17 -6.23 -9.08
C ALA A 124 -9.84 -7.74 -9.08
N LYS A 125 -9.42 -8.29 -10.23
CA LYS A 125 -9.02 -9.71 -10.37
C LYS A 125 -7.81 -10.10 -9.50
N ASP A 126 -7.00 -9.14 -9.06
CA ASP A 126 -5.86 -9.38 -8.19
C ASP A 126 -6.25 -9.49 -6.70
N ARG A 127 -7.54 -9.29 -6.35
CA ARG A 127 -8.09 -9.41 -4.98
C ARG A 127 -9.33 -10.31 -4.97
N ARG A 128 -9.41 -11.29 -4.06
CA ARG A 128 -10.57 -12.17 -3.91
C ARG A 128 -10.94 -12.34 -2.43
N ARG A 129 -12.11 -11.84 -2.03
CA ARG A 129 -12.72 -12.17 -0.73
C ARG A 129 -13.38 -13.55 -0.83
N MET A 130 -13.34 -14.34 0.25
CA MET A 130 -13.99 -15.66 0.34
C MET A 130 -14.42 -15.94 1.78
N GLU A 131 -15.59 -16.56 1.96
CA GLU A 131 -16.06 -16.99 3.29
C GLU A 131 -15.55 -18.41 3.58
N VAL A 132 -14.85 -18.57 4.71
CA VAL A 132 -14.32 -19.88 5.12
C VAL A 132 -14.76 -20.18 6.54
N SER A 133 -15.32 -21.36 6.77
CA SER A 133 -15.64 -21.84 8.10
C SER A 133 -14.37 -22.36 8.81
N MET A 134 -14.17 -21.95 10.06
CA MET A 134 -12.96 -22.13 10.84
C MET A 134 -13.29 -22.82 12.17
N VAL A 135 -12.49 -23.82 12.57
CA VAL A 135 -12.65 -24.53 13.84
C VAL A 135 -11.64 -24.05 14.87
N THR A 136 -12.11 -23.35 15.90
CA THR A 136 -11.30 -22.94 17.06
C THR A 136 -11.73 -23.73 18.29
N LYS A 137 -10.76 -24.35 18.99
CA LYS A 137 -11.04 -25.17 20.16
C LYS A 137 -11.14 -24.32 21.43
N VAL A 138 -12.29 -24.38 22.10
CA VAL A 138 -12.64 -23.64 23.32
C VAL A 138 -12.91 -24.64 24.44
N GLY A 139 -11.83 -25.03 25.14
CA GLY A 139 -11.87 -26.08 26.16
C GLY A 139 -12.19 -27.46 25.56
N ASP A 140 -13.23 -28.11 26.06
CA ASP A 140 -13.69 -29.42 25.57
C ASP A 140 -14.55 -29.34 24.29
N ARG A 141 -14.77 -28.14 23.74
CA ARG A 141 -15.65 -27.92 22.58
C ARG A 141 -14.88 -27.36 21.40
N ASP A 142 -15.24 -27.80 20.21
CA ASP A 142 -14.73 -27.26 18.95
C ASP A 142 -15.80 -26.31 18.38
N VAL A 143 -15.48 -25.01 18.32
CA VAL A 143 -16.39 -23.95 17.84
C VAL A 143 -16.10 -23.66 16.38
N ILE A 144 -17.10 -23.90 15.53
CA ILE A 144 -17.06 -23.61 14.10
C ILE A 144 -17.77 -22.29 13.84
N HIS A 145 -17.06 -21.33 13.25
CA HIS A 145 -17.60 -20.02 12.85
C HIS A 145 -17.11 -19.69 11.43
N THR A 146 -17.87 -18.89 10.68
CA THR A 146 -17.47 -18.48 9.33
C THR A 146 -16.82 -17.10 9.38
N MET A 147 -15.62 -17.00 8.80
CA MET A 147 -14.79 -15.79 8.79
C MET A 147 -14.43 -15.42 7.34
N PRO A 148 -14.38 -14.12 7.00
CA PRO A 148 -13.83 -13.67 5.73
C PRO A 148 -12.32 -13.95 5.61
N PHE A 149 -11.88 -14.36 4.43
CA PHE A 149 -10.49 -14.45 4.03
C PHE A 149 -10.27 -13.64 2.74
N VAL A 150 -9.07 -13.10 2.57
CA VAL A 150 -8.70 -12.34 1.37
C VAL A 150 -7.45 -12.96 0.76
N GLN A 151 -7.55 -13.34 -0.51
CA GLN A 151 -6.42 -13.71 -1.37
C GLN A 151 -6.04 -12.48 -2.21
N ILE A 152 -4.73 -12.20 -2.32
CA ILE A 152 -4.22 -11.06 -3.10
C ILE A 152 -3.03 -11.49 -3.96
N LYS A 153 -3.05 -11.18 -5.26
CA LYS A 153 -2.05 -11.54 -6.28
C LYS A 153 -1.29 -10.31 -6.76
N MET A 154 -0.26 -9.92 -6.03
CA MET A 154 0.51 -8.68 -6.24
C MET A 154 1.59 -8.82 -7.32
N ALA A 155 1.37 -8.26 -8.50
CA ALA A 155 2.43 -8.00 -9.48
C ALA A 155 3.29 -6.79 -9.03
N LEU A 156 4.51 -7.02 -8.56
CA LEU A 156 5.31 -5.99 -7.87
C LEU A 156 5.85 -4.89 -8.80
N ALA A 157 6.01 -5.19 -10.09
CA ALA A 157 6.46 -4.24 -11.10
C ALA A 157 5.35 -3.35 -11.68
N ALA A 158 4.09 -3.56 -11.29
CA ALA A 158 2.91 -2.84 -11.79
C ALA A 158 2.74 -1.45 -11.15
N GLY A 159 3.80 -0.63 -11.13
CA GLY A 159 3.74 0.81 -10.85
C GLY A 159 3.32 1.29 -9.45
N HIS A 160 2.88 0.39 -8.54
CA HIS A 160 2.22 0.70 -7.27
C HIS A 160 2.74 1.95 -6.54
N THR A 161 1.80 2.82 -6.17
CA THR A 161 2.02 4.00 -5.32
C THR A 161 1.22 3.90 -4.04
N THR A 162 1.73 4.48 -2.96
CA THR A 162 1.01 4.61 -1.68
C THR A 162 1.30 5.99 -1.09
N SER A 163 0.29 6.60 -0.46
CA SER A 163 0.43 7.80 0.37
C SER A 163 1.06 7.49 1.72
N ARG A 164 0.69 6.33 2.29
CA ARG A 164 1.03 5.90 3.64
C ARG A 164 2.55 5.77 3.85
N ALA A 165 3.06 6.42 4.90
CA ALA A 165 4.46 6.30 5.26
C ALA A 165 4.87 4.86 5.65
N TYR A 166 5.96 4.36 5.07
CA TYR A 166 6.60 3.10 5.46
C TYR A 166 8.05 3.33 5.93
N PRO A 167 8.56 2.54 6.89
CA PRO A 167 9.91 2.73 7.41
C PRO A 167 10.96 2.46 6.31
N PRO A 168 12.06 3.23 6.23
CA PRO A 168 13.14 2.93 5.30
C PRO A 168 13.82 1.60 5.67
N PHE A 169 14.42 0.93 4.68
CA PHE A 169 15.07 -0.38 4.88
C PHE A 169 16.12 -0.34 6.00
N ASN A 170 15.73 -0.86 7.16
CA ASN A 170 16.61 -1.06 8.31
C ASN A 170 16.81 -2.57 8.52
N PRO A 171 17.98 -3.13 8.16
CA PRO A 171 18.20 -4.57 8.22
C PRO A 171 18.22 -5.10 9.67
N MET A 172 18.47 -4.26 10.69
CA MET A 172 18.29 -4.67 12.09
C MET A 172 16.82 -4.91 12.46
N GLN A 173 15.88 -4.18 11.86
CA GLN A 173 14.43 -4.38 12.09
C GLN A 173 13.88 -5.55 11.29
N VAL A 174 14.46 -5.84 10.12
CA VAL A 174 14.10 -6.98 9.26
C VAL A 174 14.62 -8.30 9.84
N PHE A 175 15.91 -8.37 10.22
CA PHE A 175 16.56 -9.61 10.68
C PHE A 175 16.57 -9.80 12.21
N GLY A 176 16.17 -8.79 13.00
CA GLY A 176 16.06 -8.87 14.45
C GLY A 176 14.75 -9.47 14.95
N ASP A 177 14.74 -10.06 16.15
CA ASP A 177 13.51 -10.50 16.83
C ASP A 177 12.88 -9.34 17.64
N ASP A 178 11.61 -9.03 17.39
CA ASP A 178 10.87 -7.99 18.12
C ASP A 178 10.25 -8.52 19.44
N ARG A 179 10.31 -9.84 19.71
CA ARG A 179 9.63 -10.49 20.86
C ARG A 179 10.12 -10.07 22.25
N ASN A 180 11.05 -9.12 22.34
CA ASN A 180 11.39 -8.44 23.60
C ASN A 180 10.32 -7.44 24.07
N GLY A 181 9.28 -7.17 23.28
CA GLY A 181 8.07 -6.45 23.72
C GLY A 181 7.07 -7.35 24.47
N ASN A 182 6.43 -8.28 23.74
CA ASN A 182 5.25 -9.01 24.24
C ASN A 182 5.59 -10.45 24.70
N ALA A 183 6.58 -10.60 25.58
CA ALA A 183 6.86 -11.87 26.25
C ALA A 183 5.90 -12.12 27.43
N GLY A 184 4.59 -12.17 27.18
CA GLY A 184 3.61 -12.37 28.27
C GLY A 184 2.11 -12.37 27.91
N GLN A 185 1.70 -11.95 26.71
CA GLN A 185 0.31 -12.13 26.28
C GLN A 185 0.10 -13.55 25.72
N PRO A 186 -0.97 -14.26 26.13
CA PRO A 186 -1.48 -15.39 25.37
C PRO A 186 -1.81 -14.95 23.93
N ALA A 187 -1.80 -15.88 22.98
CA ALA A 187 -2.38 -15.60 21.68
C ALA A 187 -3.87 -15.28 21.87
N THR A 188 -4.29 -14.07 21.48
CA THR A 188 -5.70 -13.74 21.27
C THR A 188 -6.28 -14.74 20.27
N ALA A 189 -7.51 -15.21 20.56
CA ALA A 189 -8.27 -16.25 19.86
C ALA A 189 -7.51 -16.99 18.74
N ALA A 190 -6.79 -18.06 19.08
CA ALA A 190 -5.97 -18.80 18.13
C ALA A 190 -6.74 -19.11 16.84
N ALA A 191 -6.29 -18.53 15.72
CA ALA A 191 -6.91 -18.73 14.42
C ALA A 191 -6.99 -20.23 14.12
N GLY A 192 -8.24 -20.69 13.93
CA GLY A 192 -8.58 -22.11 13.90
C GLY A 192 -7.96 -22.89 12.73
N GLN A 193 -8.30 -24.17 12.66
CA GLN A 193 -8.08 -24.93 11.42
C GLN A 193 -9.22 -24.70 10.44
N ILE A 194 -8.94 -24.68 9.15
CA ILE A 194 -9.97 -24.57 8.12
C ILE A 194 -10.93 -25.78 8.20
N TYR A 195 -12.23 -25.52 8.35
CA TYR A 195 -13.26 -26.54 8.30
C TYR A 195 -13.59 -26.88 6.84
N GLY A 196 -13.74 -28.17 6.53
CA GLY A 196 -13.90 -28.66 5.15
C GLY A 196 -15.30 -28.50 4.56
N ALA A 197 -16.22 -27.83 5.26
CA ALA A 197 -17.59 -27.59 4.84
C ALA A 197 -18.02 -26.17 5.24
N LYS A 198 -18.87 -25.52 4.45
CA LYS A 198 -19.44 -24.21 4.81
C LYS A 198 -20.53 -24.40 5.87
N VAL A 199 -20.52 -23.56 6.89
CA VAL A 199 -21.55 -23.46 7.92
C VAL A 199 -22.13 -22.05 7.93
N GLU A 200 -23.46 -21.94 8.00
CA GLU A 200 -24.19 -20.66 7.88
C GLU A 200 -24.31 -19.89 9.22
N SER A 201 -23.96 -20.53 10.34
CA SER A 201 -24.04 -19.99 11.69
C SER A 201 -22.96 -20.58 12.61
N GLU A 202 -22.77 -20.02 13.80
CA GLU A 202 -21.81 -20.56 14.78
C GLU A 202 -22.31 -21.90 15.34
N MET A 203 -21.49 -22.95 15.21
CA MET A 203 -21.80 -24.30 15.68
C MET A 203 -20.77 -24.77 16.71
N SER A 204 -21.23 -25.15 17.91
CA SER A 204 -20.36 -25.73 18.94
C SER A 204 -20.50 -27.26 18.97
N LEU A 205 -19.44 -27.96 18.55
CA LEU A 205 -19.34 -29.42 18.66
C LEU A 205 -18.74 -29.81 20.01
N LYS A 206 -19.36 -30.78 20.69
CA LYS A 206 -18.73 -31.50 21.82
C LYS A 206 -18.71 -33.00 21.54
N THR A 207 -17.54 -33.54 21.24
CA THR A 207 -17.33 -34.99 21.26
C THR A 207 -17.28 -35.48 22.70
N VAL A 208 -18.03 -36.53 23.00
CA VAL A 208 -17.96 -37.29 24.26
C VAL A 208 -17.88 -38.78 23.90
N ASP A 209 -17.18 -39.56 24.73
CA ASP A 209 -17.12 -41.01 24.53
C ASP A 209 -18.53 -41.61 24.67
N PHE A 210 -18.87 -42.55 23.79
CA PHE A 210 -20.19 -43.18 23.81
C PHE A 210 -20.35 -44.02 25.09
N PRO A 211 -21.39 -43.79 25.92
CA PRO A 211 -21.47 -44.35 27.27
C PRO A 211 -21.97 -45.80 27.28
N ILE A 212 -21.14 -46.73 26.79
CA ILE A 212 -21.45 -48.17 26.66
C ILE A 212 -21.90 -48.79 28.00
N GLU A 213 -21.34 -48.35 29.13
CA GLU A 213 -21.63 -48.94 30.45
C GLU A 213 -22.90 -48.41 31.14
N THR A 214 -23.52 -47.33 30.65
CA THR A 214 -24.78 -46.78 31.20
C THR A 214 -25.93 -46.72 30.20
N ALA A 215 -25.69 -47.07 28.93
CA ALA A 215 -26.72 -47.27 27.92
C ALA A 215 -27.52 -48.56 28.14
N ALA A 216 -28.37 -48.58 29.18
CA ALA A 216 -29.49 -49.51 29.26
C ALA A 216 -30.48 -49.16 28.14
N PHE A 217 -30.32 -49.79 26.98
CA PHE A 217 -31.05 -49.48 25.76
C PHE A 217 -32.49 -50.00 25.86
N ASP A 218 -33.41 -49.15 26.32
CA ASP A 218 -34.84 -49.49 26.35
C ASP A 218 -35.45 -49.35 24.96
N GLU A 219 -35.62 -50.49 24.29
CA GLU A 219 -36.26 -50.62 22.96
C GLU A 219 -37.71 -50.12 22.90
N LYS A 220 -38.27 -49.60 24.00
CA LYS A 220 -39.64 -49.08 24.09
C LYS A 220 -39.73 -47.56 24.18
N SER A 221 -38.61 -46.84 24.17
CA SER A 221 -38.57 -45.38 24.31
C SER A 221 -38.88 -44.61 23.00
N ASP A 222 -39.87 -45.08 22.22
CA ASP A 222 -40.52 -44.26 21.20
C ASP A 222 -41.34 -43.18 21.93
N LEU A 223 -40.78 -41.96 22.01
CA LEU A 223 -41.50 -40.80 22.54
C LEU A 223 -42.77 -40.57 21.71
N SER A 224 -43.92 -40.54 22.38
CA SER A 224 -45.19 -40.27 21.69
C SER A 224 -45.21 -38.86 21.10
N ALA A 225 -46.01 -38.63 20.06
CA ALA A 225 -46.11 -37.32 19.42
C ALA A 225 -46.50 -36.22 20.43
N ASP A 226 -47.34 -36.54 21.42
CA ASP A 226 -47.76 -35.66 22.50
C ASP A 226 -46.59 -35.31 23.45
N GLU A 227 -45.68 -36.25 23.71
CA GLU A 227 -44.48 -36.02 24.52
C GLU A 227 -43.44 -35.20 23.76
N VAL A 228 -43.26 -35.44 22.46
CA VAL A 228 -42.42 -34.63 21.58
C VAL A 228 -42.97 -33.19 21.53
N GLU A 229 -44.28 -33.01 21.33
CA GLU A 229 -44.92 -31.69 21.36
C GLU A 229 -44.72 -30.99 22.71
N LYS A 230 -44.86 -31.73 23.82
CA LYS A 230 -44.67 -31.21 25.18
C LYS A 230 -43.22 -30.77 25.44
N VAL A 231 -42.23 -31.55 25.01
CA VAL A 231 -40.80 -31.17 25.08
C VAL A 231 -40.51 -29.96 24.21
N VAL A 232 -41.03 -29.91 22.97
CA VAL A 232 -40.88 -28.75 22.07
C VAL A 232 -41.51 -27.49 22.67
N ARG A 233 -42.72 -27.57 23.25
CA ARG A 233 -43.37 -26.45 23.95
C ARG A 233 -42.55 -25.97 25.16
N GLN A 234 -41.95 -26.89 25.90
CA GLN A 234 -41.17 -26.59 27.11
C GLN A 234 -39.76 -26.05 26.79
N ALA A 235 -39.19 -26.41 25.64
CA ALA A 235 -37.98 -25.79 25.10
C ALA A 235 -38.26 -24.39 24.49
N GLY A 236 -39.39 -24.24 23.79
CA GLY A 236 -39.78 -22.98 23.13
C GLY A 236 -39.95 -21.80 24.09
N THR A 237 -40.24 -22.04 25.37
CA THR A 237 -40.31 -20.99 26.41
C THR A 237 -38.95 -20.41 26.83
N GLY A 238 -37.82 -20.87 26.25
CA GLY A 238 -36.47 -20.37 26.55
C GLY A 238 -35.94 -19.26 25.63
N LEU A 239 -36.66 -18.89 24.56
CA LEU A 239 -36.20 -17.91 23.56
C LEU A 239 -36.80 -16.52 23.83
N SER A 240 -36.15 -15.73 24.69
CA SER A 240 -36.49 -14.32 24.93
C SER A 240 -35.67 -13.38 24.04
N ASP A 241 -36.35 -12.59 23.22
CA ASP A 241 -35.76 -11.53 22.39
C ASP A 241 -35.49 -10.23 23.20
N GLY A 242 -34.56 -9.41 22.69
CA GLY A 242 -34.40 -7.97 22.95
C GLY A 242 -34.48 -7.43 24.39
N ALA A 243 -33.32 -7.27 25.06
CA ALA A 243 -33.22 -6.49 26.31
C ALA A 243 -31.91 -5.70 26.45
N VAL A 244 -31.61 -4.79 25.51
CA VAL A 244 -30.49 -3.84 25.63
C VAL A 244 -30.88 -2.68 26.56
N GLN A 245 -30.29 -2.61 27.75
CA GLN A 245 -30.59 -1.57 28.72
C GLN A 245 -29.67 -0.34 28.55
N VAL A 246 -30.10 0.62 27.73
CA VAL A 246 -29.36 1.89 27.51
C VAL A 246 -29.53 2.81 28.72
N ALA A 247 -28.44 3.07 29.45
CA ALA A 247 -28.40 4.01 30.57
C ALA A 247 -27.68 5.31 30.20
N SER A 248 -28.40 6.22 29.55
CA SER A 248 -28.10 7.66 29.65
C SER A 248 -28.43 8.13 31.08
N LEU A 249 -27.75 9.10 31.68
CA LEU A 249 -26.77 10.10 31.25
C LEU A 249 -25.96 10.51 32.50
N HIS A 250 -24.82 11.18 32.36
CA HIS A 250 -24.52 12.41 33.13
C HIS A 250 -23.31 13.16 32.56
N TYR A 251 -23.28 14.47 32.81
CA TYR A 251 -22.43 15.46 32.16
C TYR A 251 -21.27 15.87 33.07
N VAL A 252 -20.06 16.03 32.53
CA VAL A 252 -18.90 16.59 33.27
C VAL A 252 -18.23 17.65 32.41
N ASP A 253 -17.99 18.81 33.03
CA ASP A 253 -17.45 20.03 32.43
C ASP A 253 -15.94 19.87 32.05
N PRO A 254 -15.54 20.20 30.81
CA PRO A 254 -14.13 20.20 30.39
C PRO A 254 -13.23 21.21 31.11
N GLN A 255 -13.76 22.30 31.68
CA GLN A 255 -12.95 23.44 32.17
C GLN A 255 -12.49 23.34 33.64
N ARG A 256 -12.08 22.14 34.10
CA ARG A 256 -11.76 21.91 35.53
C ARG A 256 -10.28 21.87 35.92
N PHE A 257 -9.33 22.02 34.99
CA PHE A 257 -7.91 22.26 35.31
C PHE A 257 -7.35 23.29 34.32
N GLY A 258 -6.93 24.45 34.82
CA GLY A 258 -6.68 25.66 34.02
C GLY A 258 -5.21 25.95 33.70
N ASP A 259 -4.99 27.12 33.09
CA ASP A 259 -3.71 27.57 32.55
C ASP A 259 -2.57 27.66 33.57
N ALA A 260 -1.38 27.23 33.16
CA ALA A 260 -0.12 27.48 33.85
C ALA A 260 0.99 27.84 32.84
N PHE A 261 1.25 29.13 32.73
CA PHE A 261 2.26 29.77 31.88
C PHE A 261 3.69 29.22 32.11
N ALA A 262 4.39 28.78 31.06
CA ALA A 262 5.79 28.31 31.15
C ALA A 262 6.58 28.36 29.82
N GLU A 263 6.67 29.52 29.17
CA GLU A 263 7.69 29.71 28.12
C GLU A 263 9.10 29.83 28.72
N SER A 264 10.09 29.11 28.18
CA SER A 264 11.49 29.31 28.56
C SER A 264 12.49 28.97 27.44
N MET A 265 13.11 30.01 26.87
CA MET A 265 14.34 29.99 26.04
C MET A 265 14.24 29.24 24.68
N ALA A 266 14.97 29.64 23.63
CA ALA A 266 16.14 30.53 23.58
C ALA A 266 16.13 31.43 22.32
N GLY A 267 16.66 32.64 22.44
CA GLY A 267 16.87 33.53 21.29
C GLY A 267 18.17 33.22 20.55
N SER A 268 18.06 32.72 19.31
CA SER A 268 19.17 32.67 18.35
C SER A 268 18.91 33.68 17.22
N TYR A 269 19.83 34.62 17.02
CA TYR A 269 19.75 35.58 15.91
C TYR A 269 19.97 34.86 14.58
N ASP A 270 18.91 34.74 13.77
CA ASP A 270 19.00 34.16 12.42
C ASP A 270 19.06 35.27 11.36
N VAL A 271 20.06 35.21 10.48
CA VAL A 271 20.36 36.26 9.50
C VAL A 271 19.67 35.93 8.18
N ARG A 272 18.43 36.40 8.06
CA ARG A 272 17.56 36.13 6.90
C ARG A 272 18.04 36.88 5.65
N ILE A 273 18.97 36.29 4.90
CA ILE A 273 19.28 36.70 3.53
C ILE A 273 18.04 36.40 2.66
N VAL A 274 17.48 37.44 2.04
CA VAL A 274 16.31 37.31 1.15
C VAL A 274 16.78 37.29 -0.31
N PRO A 275 16.71 36.15 -1.02
CA PRO A 275 16.77 36.15 -2.47
C PRO A 275 15.44 36.66 -3.03
N GLU A 276 15.47 37.75 -3.79
CA GLU A 276 14.28 38.26 -4.46
C GLU A 276 13.77 37.26 -5.52
N ASN A 277 12.45 37.11 -5.59
CA ASN A 277 11.74 36.41 -6.68
C ASN A 277 12.08 34.93 -6.90
N VAL A 278 12.22 34.14 -5.82
CA VAL A 278 12.18 32.67 -5.90
C VAL A 278 11.02 32.12 -5.04
N SER A 279 10.00 31.57 -5.71
CA SER A 279 8.87 30.89 -5.06
C SER A 279 9.26 29.49 -4.57
N VAL A 280 10.08 29.44 -3.52
CA VAL A 280 10.43 28.19 -2.82
C VAL A 280 9.22 27.68 -2.04
N SER A 281 8.34 26.95 -2.72
CA SER A 281 7.35 26.11 -2.04
C SER A 281 8.11 24.97 -1.32
N PRO A 282 8.11 24.91 0.02
CA PRO A 282 8.67 23.77 0.71
C PRO A 282 7.84 22.55 0.33
N ARG A 283 8.49 21.44 -0.05
CA ARG A 283 7.79 20.18 -0.21
C ARG A 283 7.20 19.81 1.16
N ALA A 284 5.89 19.93 1.30
CA ALA A 284 5.18 19.44 2.47
C ALA A 284 5.62 17.99 2.75
N ALA A 285 5.85 17.67 4.02
CA ALA A 285 5.86 16.27 4.42
C ALA A 285 4.53 15.64 3.97
N PRO A 286 4.51 14.38 3.51
CA PRO A 286 3.25 13.69 3.30
C PRO A 286 2.54 13.64 4.66
N ASP A 287 1.45 14.38 4.78
CA ASP A 287 0.54 14.29 5.90
C ASP A 287 -0.26 13.01 5.71
N ASP A 288 -0.26 12.10 6.69
CA ASP A 288 -1.03 10.86 6.64
C ASP A 288 -2.55 11.13 6.63
N GLN A 289 -3.00 12.38 6.87
CA GLN A 289 -4.39 12.83 6.72
C GLN A 289 -4.76 13.37 5.32
N ALA A 290 -3.82 13.58 4.40
CA ALA A 290 -4.15 14.14 3.09
C ALA A 290 -4.86 13.10 2.19
N PRO A 291 -6.02 13.43 1.57
CA PRO A 291 -6.72 12.52 0.67
C PRO A 291 -5.84 12.11 -0.52
N ALA A 292 -5.68 10.80 -0.70
CA ALA A 292 -4.97 10.21 -1.81
C ALA A 292 -5.95 9.45 -2.71
N PHE A 293 -5.92 9.69 -4.01
CA PHE A 293 -6.89 9.11 -4.94
C PHE A 293 -6.32 7.94 -5.75
N ALA A 294 -7.13 6.90 -5.90
CA ALA A 294 -6.86 5.69 -6.70
C ALA A 294 -8.06 5.37 -7.62
N GLU A 295 -7.90 4.45 -8.58
CA GLU A 295 -8.98 4.00 -9.47
C GLU A 295 -8.92 2.47 -9.67
N GLU A 296 -9.86 1.70 -9.11
CA GLU A 296 -9.93 0.26 -9.35
C GLU A 296 -10.72 -0.06 -10.63
N ILE A 297 -10.30 -1.11 -11.36
CA ILE A 297 -11.00 -1.60 -12.55
C ILE A 297 -11.67 -2.95 -12.24
N ILE A 298 -13.01 -2.97 -12.27
CA ILE A 298 -13.87 -4.14 -12.01
C ILE A 298 -14.53 -4.61 -13.33
N PRO A 299 -14.00 -5.66 -13.99
CA PRO A 299 -14.60 -6.21 -15.21
C PRO A 299 -15.78 -7.16 -14.91
N PHE A 300 -16.76 -7.23 -15.80
CA PHE A 300 -17.90 -8.16 -15.72
C PHE A 300 -17.74 -9.25 -16.78
N THR A 301 -17.24 -10.41 -16.37
CA THR A 301 -17.06 -11.60 -17.24
C THR A 301 -18.35 -12.37 -17.49
N ARG A 302 -19.36 -12.15 -16.64
CA ARG A 302 -20.72 -12.70 -16.70
C ARG A 302 -21.70 -11.64 -16.21
N ASP A 303 -22.98 -11.83 -16.54
CA ASP A 303 -24.07 -11.03 -15.96
C ASP A 303 -24.11 -11.25 -14.43
N ARG A 304 -24.03 -10.17 -13.63
CA ARG A 304 -24.07 -10.19 -12.15
C ARG A 304 -24.60 -8.89 -11.55
N ASN A 305 -25.01 -8.91 -10.28
CA ASN A 305 -25.47 -7.72 -9.56
C ASN A 305 -24.32 -6.71 -9.38
N ILE A 306 -24.64 -5.42 -9.36
CA ILE A 306 -23.67 -4.34 -9.11
C ILE A 306 -23.16 -4.41 -7.66
N VAL A 307 -24.03 -4.67 -6.68
CA VAL A 307 -23.65 -4.76 -5.25
C VAL A 307 -22.71 -5.94 -5.01
N GLU A 308 -23.02 -7.11 -5.57
CA GLU A 308 -22.15 -8.29 -5.55
C GLU A 308 -20.77 -7.99 -6.15
N ALA A 309 -20.72 -7.21 -7.23
CA ALA A 309 -19.46 -6.87 -7.89
C ALA A 309 -18.53 -5.97 -7.05
N PHE A 310 -19.09 -5.05 -6.25
CA PHE A 310 -18.32 -4.29 -5.27
C PHE A 310 -17.89 -5.18 -4.09
N ALA A 311 -18.78 -6.04 -3.60
CA ALA A 311 -18.49 -6.95 -2.48
C ALA A 311 -17.41 -8.00 -2.82
N ASP A 312 -17.40 -8.54 -4.05
CA ASP A 312 -16.35 -9.42 -4.59
C ASP A 312 -14.96 -8.76 -4.50
N SER A 313 -14.88 -7.48 -4.91
CA SER A 313 -13.68 -6.62 -4.80
C SER A 313 -13.33 -6.24 -3.36
N GLY A 314 -14.19 -6.54 -2.38
CA GLY A 314 -14.03 -6.14 -0.98
C GLY A 314 -14.29 -4.66 -0.73
N TYR A 315 -15.41 -4.15 -1.28
CA TYR A 315 -16.08 -2.91 -0.87
C TYR A 315 -17.52 -3.25 -0.47
N THR A 316 -17.82 -3.21 0.82
CA THR A 316 -19.13 -3.55 1.41
C THR A 316 -19.74 -2.43 2.25
N GLY A 317 -19.07 -1.28 2.36
CA GLY A 317 -19.57 -0.08 3.02
C GLY A 317 -20.83 0.55 2.40
N GLU A 318 -21.42 1.50 3.15
CA GLU A 318 -22.59 2.29 2.73
C GLU A 318 -22.32 3.10 1.46
N ASP A 319 -21.07 3.51 1.24
CA ASP A 319 -20.59 4.26 0.09
C ASP A 319 -20.58 3.44 -1.21
N ALA A 320 -20.14 2.18 -1.14
CA ALA A 320 -20.20 1.23 -2.24
C ALA A 320 -21.65 0.82 -2.54
N THR A 321 -22.45 0.61 -1.50
CA THR A 321 -23.89 0.30 -1.62
C THR A 321 -24.67 1.46 -2.24
N GLY A 322 -24.44 2.70 -1.76
CA GLY A 322 -25.06 3.91 -2.30
C GLY A 322 -24.64 4.20 -3.75
N MET A 323 -23.38 3.97 -4.10
CA MET A 323 -22.90 4.06 -5.48
C MET A 323 -23.59 3.01 -6.37
N ALA A 324 -23.69 1.76 -5.91
CA ALA A 324 -24.39 0.70 -6.63
C ALA A 324 -25.88 1.02 -6.85
N GLU A 325 -26.56 1.58 -5.85
CA GLU A 325 -27.93 2.09 -6.00
C GLU A 325 -28.03 3.25 -7.00
N ALA A 326 -27.09 4.19 -6.99
CA ALA A 326 -27.08 5.32 -7.93
C ALA A 326 -26.90 4.83 -9.38
N ILE A 327 -26.00 3.88 -9.62
CA ILE A 327 -25.81 3.23 -10.92
C ILE A 327 -27.10 2.50 -11.34
N ALA A 328 -27.73 1.74 -10.43
CA ALA A 328 -28.94 0.98 -10.72
C ALA A 328 -30.15 1.89 -11.04
N LYS A 329 -30.29 3.02 -10.35
CA LYS A 329 -31.31 4.04 -10.61
C LYS A 329 -31.12 4.74 -11.96
N LEU A 330 -29.87 5.05 -12.33
CA LEU A 330 -29.55 5.76 -13.58
C LEU A 330 -29.66 4.83 -14.80
N LEU A 331 -29.14 3.61 -14.73
CA LEU A 331 -29.19 2.63 -15.82
C LEU A 331 -30.49 1.80 -15.85
N ASN A 332 -31.37 1.98 -14.86
CA ASN A 332 -32.61 1.21 -14.66
C ASN A 332 -32.37 -0.32 -14.64
N ALA A 333 -31.25 -0.75 -14.05
CA ALA A 333 -30.81 -2.14 -13.99
C ALA A 333 -29.93 -2.41 -12.77
N THR A 334 -30.31 -3.38 -11.93
CA THR A 334 -29.54 -3.80 -10.74
C THR A 334 -28.37 -4.74 -11.08
N ALA A 335 -28.33 -5.27 -12.30
CA ALA A 335 -27.28 -6.15 -12.79
C ALA A 335 -26.71 -5.61 -14.12
N LEU A 336 -25.40 -5.77 -14.30
CA LEU A 336 -24.68 -5.40 -15.52
C LEU A 336 -24.27 -6.67 -16.28
N LYS A 337 -24.09 -6.53 -17.59
CA LYS A 337 -23.88 -7.66 -18.51
C LYS A 337 -22.41 -8.05 -18.64
N ALA A 338 -22.18 -9.27 -19.12
CA ALA A 338 -20.88 -9.70 -19.61
C ALA A 338 -20.33 -8.71 -20.66
N GLY A 339 -19.13 -8.17 -20.42
CA GLY A 339 -18.47 -7.16 -21.26
C GLY A 339 -18.46 -5.74 -20.68
N THR A 340 -19.25 -5.46 -19.64
CA THR A 340 -19.22 -4.17 -18.93
C THR A 340 -17.98 -4.06 -18.01
N VAL A 341 -17.45 -2.85 -17.85
CA VAL A 341 -16.34 -2.53 -16.94
C VAL A 341 -16.73 -1.35 -16.06
N LEU A 342 -16.48 -1.45 -14.75
CA LEU A 342 -16.55 -0.31 -13.83
C LEU A 342 -15.15 0.21 -13.54
N ARG A 343 -14.98 1.54 -13.60
CA ARG A 343 -13.77 2.29 -13.23
C ARG A 343 -14.07 3.08 -11.97
N VAL A 344 -13.76 2.49 -10.82
CA VAL A 344 -14.15 2.95 -9.48
C VAL A 344 -13.09 3.89 -8.93
N GLY A 345 -13.39 5.19 -8.86
CA GLY A 345 -12.55 6.17 -8.19
C GLY A 345 -12.69 6.09 -6.67
N LEU A 346 -11.56 5.93 -6.00
CA LEU A 346 -11.42 5.74 -4.56
C LEU A 346 -10.69 6.93 -3.93
N GLU A 347 -11.19 7.40 -2.79
CA GLU A 347 -10.53 8.38 -1.93
C GLU A 347 -9.98 7.67 -0.70
N ILE A 348 -8.68 7.83 -0.43
CA ILE A 348 -7.93 7.13 0.61
C ILE A 348 -7.48 8.13 1.69
N HIS A 349 -7.87 7.88 2.94
CA HIS A 349 -7.62 8.73 4.11
C HIS A 349 -6.96 7.89 5.22
N GLY A 350 -5.62 7.88 5.27
CA GLY A 350 -4.86 7.01 6.19
C GLY A 350 -5.00 5.53 5.80
N ASP A 351 -5.70 4.74 6.62
CA ASP A 351 -6.19 3.40 6.24
C ASP A 351 -7.60 3.45 5.62
N ALA A 352 -8.34 4.56 5.78
CA ALA A 352 -9.61 4.87 5.12
C ALA A 352 -9.55 4.61 3.59
N ALA A 353 -10.55 3.96 2.99
CA ALA A 353 -10.76 3.97 1.54
C ALA A 353 -12.28 4.03 1.26
N LYS A 354 -12.71 4.98 0.42
CA LYS A 354 -14.11 5.31 0.12
C LYS A 354 -14.36 5.40 -1.38
N VAL A 355 -15.46 4.83 -1.87
CA VAL A 355 -15.94 4.95 -3.25
C VAL A 355 -16.53 6.34 -3.47
N VAL A 356 -15.84 7.16 -4.26
CA VAL A 356 -16.25 8.55 -4.56
C VAL A 356 -16.62 8.79 -6.03
N ARG A 357 -16.29 7.85 -6.94
CA ARG A 357 -16.66 7.94 -8.36
C ARG A 357 -16.81 6.54 -8.97
N THR A 358 -17.64 6.38 -9.99
CA THR A 358 -17.64 5.18 -10.84
C THR A 358 -17.99 5.55 -12.28
N GLY A 359 -17.09 5.24 -13.22
CA GLY A 359 -17.37 5.26 -14.66
C GLY A 359 -17.79 3.89 -15.15
N ILE A 360 -18.86 3.81 -15.94
CA ILE A 360 -19.33 2.56 -16.56
C ILE A 360 -19.00 2.58 -18.06
N TYR A 361 -18.42 1.48 -18.53
CA TYR A 361 -17.97 1.30 -19.92
C TYR A 361 -18.50 -0.03 -20.49
N ASP A 362 -18.96 -0.06 -21.74
CA ASP A 362 -19.07 -1.31 -22.52
C ASP A 362 -17.73 -1.55 -23.21
N ARG A 363 -16.94 -2.48 -22.66
CA ARG A 363 -15.52 -2.77 -22.97
C ARG A 363 -14.59 -1.56 -22.82
N ALA A 364 -14.70 -0.60 -23.72
CA ALA A 364 -13.93 0.64 -23.77
C ALA A 364 -14.75 1.83 -24.32
N GLN A 365 -16.06 1.67 -24.59
CA GLN A 365 -16.97 2.78 -24.88
C GLN A 365 -17.59 3.25 -23.57
N HIS A 366 -17.41 4.53 -23.24
CA HIS A 366 -18.04 5.14 -22.06
C HIS A 366 -19.57 5.17 -22.20
N ILE A 367 -20.27 4.91 -21.10
CA ILE A 367 -21.72 5.00 -21.00
C ILE A 367 -22.11 6.20 -20.14
N VAL A 368 -21.55 6.28 -18.92
CA VAL A 368 -21.82 7.35 -17.94
C VAL A 368 -20.78 7.31 -16.82
N THR A 369 -20.52 8.45 -16.19
CA THR A 369 -19.80 8.53 -14.90
C THR A 369 -20.76 9.03 -13.83
N ILE A 370 -20.68 8.48 -12.62
CA ILE A 370 -21.31 9.01 -11.41
C ILE A 370 -20.18 9.41 -10.43
N ALA A 371 -20.31 10.54 -9.76
CA ALA A 371 -19.38 11.04 -8.75
C ALA A 371 -20.12 11.52 -7.50
N LEU A 372 -19.42 11.55 -6.38
CA LEU A 372 -19.86 12.20 -5.15
C LEU A 372 -19.52 13.71 -5.21
N ASP A 373 -20.47 14.56 -4.83
CA ASP A 373 -20.26 16.00 -4.67
C ASP A 373 -19.91 16.42 -3.23
N ASP A 374 -19.63 17.71 -3.02
CA ASP A 374 -19.39 18.35 -1.72
C ASP A 374 -20.53 18.16 -0.69
N HIS A 375 -21.71 17.74 -1.13
CA HIS A 375 -22.90 17.52 -0.29
C HIS A 375 -23.17 16.04 -0.03
N GLY A 376 -22.29 15.14 -0.49
CA GLY A 376 -22.45 13.69 -0.33
C GLY A 376 -23.51 13.07 -1.25
N GLN A 377 -23.89 13.76 -2.33
CA GLN A 377 -24.88 13.28 -3.30
C GLN A 377 -24.19 12.65 -4.52
N TYR A 378 -24.78 11.56 -5.03
CA TYR A 378 -24.31 10.89 -6.25
C TYR A 378 -24.88 11.59 -7.49
N VAL A 379 -24.03 12.34 -8.19
CA VAL A 379 -24.38 13.14 -9.37
C VAL A 379 -23.72 12.61 -10.64
N PRO A 380 -24.34 12.75 -11.84
CA PRO A 380 -23.68 12.46 -13.10
C PRO A 380 -22.45 13.35 -13.31
N ALA A 381 -21.35 12.76 -13.76
CA ALA A 381 -20.07 13.42 -13.99
C ALA A 381 -19.58 13.21 -15.42
N GLN A 382 -18.57 13.99 -15.83
CA GLN A 382 -17.92 13.84 -17.13
C GLN A 382 -17.09 12.54 -17.20
N GLU A 383 -16.72 12.11 -18.40
CA GLU A 383 -15.77 11.01 -18.58
C GLU A 383 -14.38 11.41 -18.05
N PRO A 384 -13.73 10.62 -17.17
CA PRO A 384 -12.35 10.86 -16.78
C PRO A 384 -11.38 10.45 -17.90
N GLU A 385 -10.26 11.17 -18.04
CA GLU A 385 -9.22 10.96 -19.05
C GLU A 385 -9.00 9.47 -19.43
N PRO A 386 -8.95 9.11 -20.75
CA PRO A 386 -8.99 7.72 -21.20
C PRO A 386 -7.84 6.86 -20.67
N ASN A 387 -8.17 5.87 -19.82
CA ASN A 387 -7.18 4.93 -19.30
C ASN A 387 -7.01 3.74 -20.27
N PRO A 388 -5.81 3.52 -20.87
CA PRO A 388 -5.56 2.38 -21.76
C PRO A 388 -5.69 1.02 -21.07
N GLU A 389 -5.66 0.95 -19.74
CA GLU A 389 -5.84 -0.28 -18.97
C GLU A 389 -7.24 -0.89 -19.15
N LEU A 390 -8.26 -0.08 -19.49
CA LEU A 390 -9.63 -0.55 -19.77
C LEU A 390 -9.66 -1.57 -20.92
N LEU A 391 -8.81 -1.39 -21.94
CA LEU A 391 -8.65 -2.35 -23.04
C LEU A 391 -8.06 -3.69 -22.58
N THR A 392 -7.38 -3.71 -21.43
CA THR A 392 -6.80 -4.90 -20.78
C THR A 392 -7.64 -5.41 -19.60
N ALA A 393 -8.86 -4.91 -19.40
CA ALA A 393 -9.73 -5.32 -18.30
C ALA A 393 -10.24 -6.77 -18.46
N PHE A 394 -10.28 -7.28 -19.70
CA PHE A 394 -10.67 -8.65 -20.05
C PHE A 394 -9.51 -9.53 -20.54
N ASP A 395 -8.29 -9.01 -20.52
CA ASP A 395 -7.10 -9.74 -20.98
C ASP A 395 -6.25 -10.19 -19.78
N ASP A 396 -5.86 -11.45 -19.79
CA ASP A 396 -4.99 -12.08 -18.78
C ASP A 396 -3.49 -11.82 -19.06
N SER A 397 -3.18 -11.02 -20.10
CA SER A 397 -1.87 -10.40 -20.27
C SER A 397 -1.41 -9.68 -18.98
N PRO A 398 -0.15 -9.87 -18.55
CA PRO A 398 0.38 -9.21 -17.35
C PRO A 398 0.34 -7.68 -17.50
N PRO A 399 0.21 -6.93 -16.38
CA PRO A 399 0.07 -5.48 -16.39
C PRO A 399 1.20 -4.78 -17.14
N VAL A 400 0.88 -3.64 -17.77
CA VAL A 400 1.80 -2.91 -18.66
C VAL A 400 3.00 -2.41 -17.85
N VAL A 401 4.11 -3.13 -17.98
CA VAL A 401 5.35 -2.88 -17.24
C VAL A 401 5.78 -1.43 -17.41
N VAL A 402 5.80 -0.69 -16.30
CA VAL A 402 6.20 0.72 -16.27
C VAL A 402 7.60 0.86 -16.85
N ARG A 403 7.73 1.54 -17.99
CA ARG A 403 9.00 1.80 -18.66
C ARG A 403 9.80 2.86 -17.90
N GLY A 404 10.50 2.43 -16.86
CA GLY A 404 11.35 3.28 -16.02
C GLY A 404 12.20 2.49 -15.03
N ASN A 405 12.91 3.19 -14.15
CA ASN A 405 13.68 2.56 -13.08
C ASN A 405 12.73 2.03 -12.00
N LEU A 406 12.43 0.73 -12.04
CA LEU A 406 11.66 0.04 -11.00
C LEU A 406 12.27 0.26 -9.60
N PRO A 407 11.45 0.33 -8.53
CA PRO A 407 11.93 0.51 -7.17
C PRO A 407 12.74 -0.71 -6.68
N ASN A 408 13.36 -0.58 -5.51
CA ASN A 408 13.99 -1.73 -4.86
C ASN A 408 12.89 -2.71 -4.39
N VAL A 409 13.24 -4.00 -4.23
CA VAL A 409 12.29 -5.04 -3.82
C VAL A 409 11.57 -4.68 -2.52
N TYR A 410 12.28 -4.12 -1.54
CA TYR A 410 11.68 -3.63 -0.30
C TYR A 410 10.57 -2.59 -0.52
N ASP A 411 10.87 -1.55 -1.30
CA ASP A 411 9.96 -0.44 -1.58
C ASP A 411 8.72 -0.93 -2.33
N GLY A 412 8.89 -1.81 -3.32
CA GLY A 412 7.78 -2.35 -4.11
C GLY A 412 6.86 -3.27 -3.31
N ILE A 413 7.40 -4.07 -2.38
CA ILE A 413 6.58 -4.88 -1.47
C ILE A 413 5.71 -4.00 -0.57
N TYR A 414 6.27 -2.95 0.04
CA TYR A 414 5.46 -2.03 0.88
C TYR A 414 4.39 -1.29 0.07
N ARG A 415 4.73 -0.83 -1.14
CA ARG A 415 3.78 -0.13 -2.02
C ARG A 415 2.63 -1.02 -2.47
N ALA A 416 2.92 -2.24 -2.89
CA ALA A 416 1.92 -3.21 -3.29
C ALA A 416 1.07 -3.64 -2.09
N ALA A 417 1.69 -4.04 -0.97
CA ALA A 417 0.96 -4.45 0.22
C ALA A 417 -0.02 -3.37 0.71
N TYR A 418 0.39 -2.09 0.69
CA TYR A 418 -0.49 -0.98 1.04
C TYR A 418 -1.53 -0.61 -0.04
N SER A 419 -1.21 -0.69 -1.34
CA SER A 419 -2.22 -0.46 -2.40
C SER A 419 -3.31 -1.53 -2.42
N TYR A 420 -3.01 -2.72 -1.91
CA TYR A 420 -3.94 -3.83 -1.70
C TYR A 420 -4.50 -3.93 -0.25
N GLY A 421 -4.34 -2.90 0.59
CA GLY A 421 -5.00 -2.81 1.90
C GLY A 421 -4.48 -3.73 3.00
N MET A 422 -3.24 -4.26 2.90
CA MET A 422 -2.62 -5.04 3.97
C MET A 422 -2.18 -4.16 5.15
N SER A 423 -2.40 -4.64 6.38
CA SER A 423 -1.99 -3.92 7.59
C SER A 423 -0.47 -3.78 7.71
N LYS A 424 -0.05 -2.77 8.48
CA LYS A 424 1.36 -2.51 8.80
C LYS A 424 2.01 -3.70 9.53
N ALA A 425 1.26 -4.39 10.40
CA ALA A 425 1.70 -5.60 11.09
C ALA A 425 1.94 -6.76 10.12
N MET A 426 0.97 -7.05 9.24
CA MET A 426 1.09 -8.09 8.23
C MET A 426 2.21 -7.82 7.22
N THR A 427 2.35 -6.58 6.75
CA THR A 427 3.42 -6.20 5.81
C THR A 427 4.80 -6.39 6.45
N LYS A 428 4.96 -6.05 7.75
CA LYS A 428 6.18 -6.36 8.50
C LYS A 428 6.41 -7.88 8.63
N ARG A 429 5.35 -8.67 8.84
CA ARG A 429 5.43 -10.15 8.92
C ARG A 429 5.88 -10.76 7.59
N LEU A 430 5.31 -10.33 6.47
CA LEU A 430 5.67 -10.72 5.11
C LEU A 430 7.15 -10.44 4.81
N ILE A 431 7.61 -9.22 5.13
CA ILE A 431 9.02 -8.83 4.98
C ILE A 431 9.94 -9.75 5.81
N LYS A 432 9.58 -10.10 7.06
CA LYS A 432 10.40 -11.03 7.87
C LYS A 432 10.42 -12.46 7.33
N LEU A 433 9.31 -12.94 6.77
CA LEU A 433 9.23 -14.26 6.16
C LEU A 433 10.14 -14.37 4.92
N LEU A 434 10.14 -13.35 4.06
CA LEU A 434 10.91 -13.33 2.82
C LEU A 434 12.39 -12.97 3.02
N ALA A 435 12.77 -12.39 4.16
CA ALA A 435 14.12 -11.93 4.47
C ALA A 435 15.22 -12.99 4.31
N SER A 436 14.91 -14.27 4.56
CA SER A 436 15.88 -15.36 4.42
C SER A 436 16.18 -15.72 2.95
N GLY A 437 15.32 -15.31 2.02
CA GLY A 437 15.33 -15.75 0.62
C GLY A 437 15.52 -14.66 -0.44
N VAL A 438 15.28 -13.39 -0.09
CA VAL A 438 15.12 -12.27 -1.04
C VAL A 438 16.09 -11.13 -0.72
N ASP A 439 16.80 -10.61 -1.73
CA ASP A 439 17.61 -9.39 -1.57
C ASP A 439 16.72 -8.15 -1.68
N PHE A 440 16.32 -7.62 -0.52
CA PHE A 440 15.51 -6.41 -0.40
C PHE A 440 16.16 -5.13 -0.97
N GLN A 441 17.48 -5.11 -1.19
CA GLN A 441 18.17 -3.96 -1.78
C GLN A 441 18.36 -4.07 -3.30
N SER A 442 18.06 -5.23 -3.89
CA SER A 442 18.04 -5.43 -5.33
C SER A 442 16.87 -4.69 -6.01
N ARG A 443 16.94 -4.52 -7.33
CA ARG A 443 15.87 -3.94 -8.16
C ARG A 443 14.86 -5.03 -8.53
N LEU A 444 13.58 -4.67 -8.56
CA LEU A 444 12.53 -5.57 -9.05
C LEU A 444 12.72 -5.92 -10.53
N SER A 445 12.41 -7.16 -10.87
CA SER A 445 12.17 -7.65 -12.22
C SER A 445 10.69 -7.45 -12.61
N PRO A 446 10.37 -7.21 -13.89
CA PRO A 446 8.99 -7.25 -14.40
C PRO A 446 8.24 -8.56 -14.14
N SER A 447 8.95 -9.66 -13.85
CA SER A 447 8.37 -10.97 -13.56
C SER A 447 8.07 -11.25 -12.08
N ASP A 448 8.51 -10.35 -11.18
CA ASP A 448 8.43 -10.55 -9.72
C ASP A 448 7.01 -10.33 -9.20
N ARG A 449 6.53 -11.28 -8.39
CA ARG A 449 5.16 -11.32 -7.87
C ARG A 449 5.09 -11.95 -6.49
N ILE A 450 4.12 -11.54 -5.69
CA ILE A 450 3.77 -12.16 -4.41
C ILE A 450 2.28 -12.44 -4.40
N GLU A 451 1.87 -13.64 -4.01
CA GLU A 451 0.50 -13.97 -3.68
C GLU A 451 0.39 -14.23 -2.16
N VAL A 452 -0.66 -13.73 -1.52
CA VAL A 452 -0.93 -13.93 -0.09
C VAL A 452 -2.37 -14.39 0.14
N LEU A 453 -2.60 -15.14 1.22
CA LEU A 453 -3.92 -15.42 1.80
C LEU A 453 -3.90 -15.03 3.28
N PHE A 454 -4.89 -14.29 3.74
CA PHE A 454 -5.01 -13.89 5.15
C PHE A 454 -6.46 -13.88 5.64
N SER A 455 -6.67 -14.04 6.95
CA SER A 455 -7.96 -13.86 7.60
C SER A 455 -8.30 -12.38 7.76
N GLN A 456 -9.58 -12.05 7.65
CA GLN A 456 -10.13 -10.71 7.82
C GLN A 456 -11.32 -10.84 8.80
N PRO A 457 -11.07 -10.77 10.13
CA PRO A 457 -12.14 -10.95 11.13
C PRO A 457 -13.11 -9.77 11.15
N ASP A 458 -12.62 -8.55 10.90
CA ASP A 458 -13.41 -7.31 10.94
C ASP A 458 -14.17 -7.04 9.63
N GLY A 459 -15.34 -6.40 9.76
CA GLY A 459 -16.22 -6.08 8.64
C GLY A 459 -15.71 -4.95 7.73
N ASP A 460 -14.80 -4.10 8.21
CA ASP A 460 -14.40 -2.80 7.63
C ASP A 460 -13.49 -2.88 6.38
N ASP A 461 -13.78 -3.83 5.47
CA ASP A 461 -13.18 -4.02 4.15
C ASP A 461 -11.65 -4.17 4.07
N ARG A 462 -10.90 -4.10 5.17
CA ARG A 462 -9.42 -4.10 5.21
C ARG A 462 -8.86 -5.10 6.21
N ALA A 463 -7.54 -5.26 6.24
CA ALA A 463 -6.86 -6.07 7.24
C ALA A 463 -6.63 -5.28 8.53
N SER A 464 -7.01 -5.84 9.68
CA SER A 464 -6.77 -5.30 11.01
C SER A 464 -5.45 -5.82 11.62
N ASP A 465 -5.22 -5.52 12.91
CA ASP A 465 -4.12 -6.13 13.68
C ASP A 465 -4.44 -7.57 14.15
N GLU A 466 -5.70 -8.02 14.06
CA GLU A 466 -6.10 -9.43 14.29
C GLU A 466 -6.06 -10.28 13.02
N SER A 467 -5.86 -9.67 11.84
CA SER A 467 -5.74 -10.36 10.56
C SER A 467 -4.45 -11.21 10.49
N GLU A 468 -4.61 -12.52 10.34
CA GLU A 468 -3.49 -13.46 10.30
C GLU A 468 -3.13 -13.89 8.88
N LEU A 469 -1.83 -13.91 8.57
CA LEU A 469 -1.29 -14.34 7.27
C LEU A 469 -1.15 -15.87 7.24
N LEU A 470 -1.95 -16.55 6.42
CA LEU A 470 -2.01 -18.03 6.31
C LEU A 470 -1.08 -18.58 5.23
N TYR A 471 -0.99 -17.92 4.07
CA TYR A 471 -0.17 -18.37 2.93
C TYR A 471 0.58 -17.20 2.30
N VAL A 472 1.79 -17.50 1.81
CA VAL A 472 2.59 -16.62 0.97
C VAL A 472 3.26 -17.43 -0.13
N SER A 473 2.94 -17.13 -1.39
CA SER A 473 3.77 -17.48 -2.54
C SER A 473 4.58 -16.25 -2.96
N ALA A 474 5.87 -16.42 -3.16
CA ALA A 474 6.75 -15.35 -3.60
C ALA A 474 7.65 -15.84 -4.73
N SER A 475 7.52 -15.24 -5.92
CA SER A 475 8.34 -15.54 -7.08
C SER A 475 9.23 -14.35 -7.41
N PHE A 476 10.53 -14.55 -7.22
CA PHE A 476 11.58 -13.55 -7.48
C PHE A 476 12.60 -14.13 -8.46
N GLY A 477 12.88 -13.41 -9.55
CA GLY A 477 13.87 -13.84 -10.55
C GLY A 477 13.61 -15.23 -11.15
N GLY A 478 12.34 -15.66 -11.21
CA GLY A 478 11.93 -17.00 -11.66
C GLY A 478 12.03 -18.11 -10.61
N THR A 479 12.44 -17.82 -9.37
CA THR A 479 12.38 -18.77 -8.24
C THR A 479 11.14 -18.50 -7.41
N THR A 480 10.13 -19.38 -7.49
CA THR A 480 8.96 -19.37 -6.61
C THR A 480 9.27 -20.06 -5.28
N ARG A 481 8.72 -19.55 -4.17
CA ARG A 481 8.72 -20.20 -2.86
C ARG A 481 7.36 -20.01 -2.19
N ASN A 482 6.79 -21.10 -1.73
CA ASN A 482 5.49 -21.15 -1.08
C ASN A 482 5.68 -21.42 0.42
N PHE A 483 4.94 -20.69 1.26
CA PHE A 483 5.01 -20.76 2.71
C PHE A 483 3.61 -20.82 3.31
N TYR A 484 3.39 -21.78 4.21
CA TYR A 484 2.11 -22.03 4.86
C TYR A 484 2.28 -21.86 6.38
N ARG A 485 1.39 -21.09 7.01
CA ARG A 485 1.29 -20.97 8.47
C ARG A 485 0.78 -22.30 9.03
N PHE A 486 1.46 -22.82 10.06
CA PHE A 486 1.01 -24.02 10.76
C PHE A 486 1.28 -23.91 12.26
N GLN A 487 0.29 -24.33 13.05
CA GLN A 487 0.41 -24.49 14.51
C GLN A 487 0.65 -25.96 14.83
N MET A 488 1.75 -26.24 15.51
CA MET A 488 2.16 -27.59 15.91
C MET A 488 1.48 -28.02 17.21
N GLN A 489 1.54 -29.32 17.54
CA GLN A 489 0.96 -29.86 18.79
C GLN A 489 1.55 -29.22 20.07
N ASP A 490 2.77 -28.66 19.99
CA ASP A 490 3.40 -27.90 21.07
C ASP A 490 2.80 -26.48 21.27
N GLY A 491 1.73 -26.14 20.52
CA GLY A 491 1.04 -24.86 20.53
C GLY A 491 1.78 -23.75 19.79
N SER A 492 3.01 -23.98 19.32
CA SER A 492 3.79 -22.97 18.61
C SER A 492 3.40 -22.86 17.14
N THR A 493 3.35 -21.64 16.63
CA THR A 493 3.02 -21.33 15.23
C THR A 493 4.26 -20.83 14.49
N ASP A 494 4.54 -21.42 13.33
CA ASP A 494 5.60 -21.00 12.41
C ASP A 494 5.15 -21.21 10.94
N TYR A 495 6.00 -20.83 9.98
CA TYR A 495 5.71 -20.89 8.55
C TYR A 495 6.62 -21.92 7.88
N PHE A 496 6.06 -22.80 7.06
CA PHE A 496 6.74 -23.96 6.49
C PHE A 496 6.65 -23.99 4.96
N ASP A 497 7.69 -24.52 4.30
CA ASP A 497 7.65 -24.85 2.86
C ASP A 497 6.75 -26.07 2.58
N GLU A 498 6.52 -26.38 1.31
CA GLU A 498 5.66 -27.48 0.85
C GLU A 498 6.04 -28.87 1.42
N ASP A 499 7.32 -29.05 1.78
CA ASP A 499 7.90 -30.27 2.35
C ASP A 499 7.81 -30.30 3.89
N GLY A 500 7.31 -29.24 4.53
CA GLY A 500 7.21 -29.11 5.98
C GLY A 500 8.50 -28.64 6.66
N ARG A 501 9.35 -27.85 5.98
CA ARG A 501 10.55 -27.23 6.54
C ARG A 501 10.32 -25.75 6.87
N SER A 502 10.65 -25.32 8.07
CA SER A 502 10.48 -23.93 8.50
C SER A 502 11.21 -22.94 7.57
N ALA A 503 10.55 -21.83 7.28
CA ALA A 503 11.07 -20.69 6.51
C ALA A 503 12.24 -19.98 7.22
N GLN A 504 12.40 -20.19 8.54
CA GLN A 504 13.53 -19.68 9.31
C GLN A 504 14.78 -20.52 9.02
N GLN A 505 15.83 -19.88 8.50
CA GLN A 505 17.12 -20.53 8.29
C GLN A 505 17.75 -20.94 9.62
N PHE A 506 18.36 -22.12 9.68
CA PHE A 506 19.05 -22.58 10.89
C PHE A 506 20.15 -21.60 11.37
N LEU A 507 20.89 -21.00 10.42
CA LEU A 507 21.84 -19.91 10.67
C LEU A 507 21.74 -18.83 9.58
N LEU A 508 21.75 -17.57 9.99
CA LEU A 508 21.96 -16.42 9.11
C LEU A 508 23.42 -16.40 8.63
N ARG A 509 23.64 -16.08 7.34
CA ARG A 509 25.00 -15.91 6.78
C ARG A 509 25.64 -14.56 7.12
N ASN A 510 24.84 -13.52 7.36
CA ASN A 510 25.30 -12.20 7.77
C ASN A 510 24.81 -11.83 9.19
N PRO A 511 25.67 -11.90 10.22
CA PRO A 511 25.36 -11.44 11.58
C PRO A 511 25.60 -9.95 11.83
N LEU A 512 25.98 -9.18 10.80
CA LEU A 512 26.15 -7.73 10.86
C LEU A 512 25.23 -7.09 9.80
N PRO A 513 23.94 -6.87 10.09
CA PRO A 513 22.96 -6.57 9.05
C PRO A 513 23.22 -5.24 8.31
N ALA A 514 23.83 -4.26 8.97
CA ALA A 514 24.31 -3.00 8.36
C ALA A 514 25.76 -3.07 7.81
N GLY A 515 26.34 -4.27 7.76
CA GLY A 515 27.73 -4.54 7.38
C GLY A 515 27.95 -4.68 5.88
N LYS A 516 29.06 -4.13 5.39
CA LYS A 516 29.55 -4.37 4.03
C LYS A 516 30.56 -5.51 4.04
N PHE A 517 30.37 -6.50 3.17
CA PHE A 517 31.31 -7.62 3.00
C PHE A 517 32.68 -7.11 2.51
N ARG A 518 33.78 -7.57 3.12
CA ARG A 518 35.16 -7.14 2.81
C ARG A 518 36.10 -8.28 2.46
N SER A 519 35.91 -9.47 3.03
CA SER A 519 36.78 -10.62 2.73
C SER A 519 36.09 -11.95 2.98
N GLY A 520 36.29 -12.88 2.04
CA GLY A 520 35.83 -14.27 2.14
C GLY A 520 36.78 -15.17 2.91
N PHE A 521 36.33 -16.39 3.16
CA PHE A 521 37.11 -17.50 3.70
C PHE A 521 38.16 -17.98 2.69
N GLY A 522 39.34 -18.42 3.13
CA GLY A 522 40.38 -18.96 2.25
C GLY A 522 41.80 -18.41 2.50
N ALA A 523 42.79 -18.95 1.79
CA ALA A 523 44.18 -18.51 1.92
C ALA A 523 44.40 -17.12 1.28
N ARG A 524 44.88 -16.14 2.05
CA ARG A 524 45.19 -14.78 1.58
C ARG A 524 46.45 -14.22 2.25
N ARG A 525 47.09 -13.23 1.62
CA ARG A 525 48.21 -12.49 2.24
C ARG A 525 47.69 -11.71 3.45
N HIS A 526 48.21 -12.00 4.64
CA HIS A 526 47.71 -11.45 5.90
C HIS A 526 48.14 -9.98 6.05
N PRO A 527 47.22 -9.01 6.15
CA PRO A 527 47.55 -7.59 6.01
C PRO A 527 48.45 -7.04 7.12
N ILE A 528 48.47 -7.67 8.30
CA ILE A 528 49.34 -7.28 9.44
C ILE A 528 50.68 -8.05 9.43
N LEU A 529 50.75 -9.24 8.81
CA LEU A 529 51.87 -10.18 8.98
C LEU A 529 52.65 -10.47 7.69
N GLY A 530 52.21 -9.96 6.53
CA GLY A 530 52.96 -9.99 5.28
C GLY A 530 53.01 -11.33 4.53
N TYR A 531 52.79 -12.47 5.19
CA TYR A 531 52.80 -13.82 4.58
C TYR A 531 51.39 -14.34 4.25
N VAL A 532 51.28 -15.41 3.46
CA VAL A 532 50.00 -16.06 3.12
C VAL A 532 49.51 -16.91 4.29
N ARG A 533 48.32 -16.59 4.81
CA ARG A 533 47.69 -17.28 5.94
C ARG A 533 46.26 -17.69 5.58
N MET A 534 45.80 -18.81 6.14
CA MET A 534 44.39 -19.19 6.04
C MET A 534 43.52 -18.19 6.78
N HIS A 535 42.52 -17.64 6.10
CA HIS A 535 41.46 -16.85 6.69
C HIS A 535 40.28 -17.75 7.01
N THR A 536 40.04 -18.00 8.30
CA THR A 536 39.10 -19.02 8.80
C THR A 536 37.67 -18.52 9.04
N GLY A 537 37.32 -17.37 8.46
CA GLY A 537 36.00 -16.75 8.56
C GLY A 537 35.79 -15.73 7.43
N VAL A 538 34.87 -14.81 7.65
CA VAL A 538 34.55 -13.71 6.73
C VAL A 538 34.53 -12.36 7.46
N ASP A 539 34.92 -11.30 6.76
CA ASP A 539 35.04 -9.95 7.32
C ASP A 539 33.89 -9.07 6.85
N TRP A 540 33.14 -8.49 7.79
CA TRP A 540 32.09 -7.51 7.56
C TRP A 540 32.46 -6.16 8.20
N SER A 541 32.62 -5.10 7.42
CA SER A 541 32.94 -3.76 7.95
C SER A 541 31.69 -2.90 8.14
N ALA A 542 31.61 -2.23 9.29
CA ALA A 542 30.71 -1.10 9.57
C ALA A 542 31.39 -0.16 10.58
N SER A 543 30.69 0.87 11.06
CA SER A 543 31.21 1.75 12.12
C SER A 543 31.33 1.01 13.45
N ILE A 544 32.31 1.39 14.28
CA ILE A 544 32.42 0.94 15.67
C ILE A 544 31.09 1.24 16.39
N GLY A 545 30.60 0.27 17.17
CA GLY A 545 29.30 0.36 17.82
C GLY A 545 28.12 -0.23 17.01
N THR A 546 28.32 -0.62 15.75
CA THR A 546 27.26 -1.29 14.97
C THR A 546 26.82 -2.59 15.68
N PRO A 547 25.51 -2.80 15.94
CA PRO A 547 25.02 -4.02 16.60
C PRO A 547 25.34 -5.29 15.81
N ILE A 548 25.76 -6.33 16.53
CA ILE A 548 25.99 -7.69 16.04
C ILE A 548 24.84 -8.57 16.55
N ILE A 549 24.22 -9.34 15.66
CA ILE A 549 23.16 -10.28 16.00
C ILE A 549 23.68 -11.73 16.05
N ALA A 550 23.04 -12.56 16.87
CA ALA A 550 23.24 -14.01 16.83
C ALA A 550 22.72 -14.58 15.50
N SER A 551 23.56 -15.35 14.81
CA SER A 551 23.20 -16.01 13.55
C SER A 551 22.10 -17.06 13.71
N GLY A 552 21.89 -17.60 14.91
CA GLY A 552 20.86 -18.61 15.16
C GLY A 552 20.54 -18.81 16.63
N ASN A 553 19.50 -19.59 16.88
CA ASN A 553 19.14 -20.03 18.24
C ASN A 553 20.28 -20.88 18.83
N GLY A 554 20.68 -20.62 20.07
CA GLY A 554 21.80 -21.32 20.70
C GLY A 554 22.06 -20.93 22.16
N VAL A 555 23.21 -21.35 22.65
CA VAL A 555 23.74 -21.00 23.98
C VAL A 555 25.08 -20.32 23.81
N VAL A 556 25.28 -19.17 24.44
CA VAL A 556 26.58 -18.51 24.54
C VAL A 556 27.51 -19.43 25.32
N GLU A 557 28.53 -19.96 24.67
CA GLU A 557 29.54 -20.81 25.29
C GLU A 557 30.67 -19.95 25.87
N LYS A 558 31.01 -18.86 25.19
CA LYS A 558 32.05 -17.92 25.57
C LYS A 558 31.62 -16.49 25.30
N ALA A 559 31.88 -15.59 26.23
CA ALA A 559 31.91 -14.15 26.01
C ALA A 559 33.09 -13.57 26.80
N GLY A 560 34.17 -13.17 26.12
CA GLY A 560 35.40 -12.76 26.80
C GLY A 560 36.55 -12.37 25.86
N TRP A 561 37.74 -12.19 26.40
CA TRP A 561 38.95 -11.94 25.60
C TRP A 561 39.50 -13.22 24.97
N ALA A 562 40.09 -13.11 23.78
CA ALA A 562 40.53 -14.24 22.96
C ALA A 562 41.81 -13.93 22.15
N GLY A 563 42.73 -13.15 22.74
CA GLY A 563 44.03 -12.86 22.14
C GLY A 563 43.90 -12.13 20.81
N GLY A 564 44.34 -12.78 19.72
CA GLY A 564 44.25 -12.21 18.37
C GLY A 564 42.82 -11.86 17.92
N TYR A 565 41.81 -12.57 18.43
CA TYR A 565 40.39 -12.30 18.15
C TYR A 565 39.80 -11.13 18.97
N GLY A 566 40.57 -10.54 19.90
CA GLY A 566 40.09 -9.44 20.75
C GLY A 566 38.97 -9.88 21.71
N LYS A 567 37.89 -9.09 21.79
CA LYS A 567 36.65 -9.51 22.44
C LYS A 567 35.88 -10.43 21.50
N GLN A 568 35.64 -11.65 21.97
CA GLN A 568 35.02 -12.75 21.25
C GLN A 568 33.76 -13.23 21.97
N ILE A 569 32.71 -13.51 21.19
CA ILE A 569 31.61 -14.39 21.60
C ILE A 569 31.71 -15.69 20.79
N ILE A 570 31.44 -16.83 21.42
CA ILE A 570 31.14 -18.10 20.75
C ILE A 570 29.73 -18.53 21.17
N ILE A 571 28.88 -18.85 20.19
CA ILE A 571 27.54 -19.42 20.40
C ILE A 571 27.53 -20.84 19.85
N ARG A 572 27.15 -21.79 20.70
CA ARG A 572 26.91 -23.18 20.32
C ARG A 572 25.44 -23.38 19.97
N HIS A 573 25.19 -23.95 18.80
CA HIS A 573 23.88 -24.25 18.26
C HIS A 573 23.59 -25.75 18.36
N ALA A 574 22.47 -26.20 17.80
CA ALA A 574 22.18 -27.64 17.67
C ALA A 574 23.17 -28.33 16.69
N ASN A 575 23.18 -29.66 16.71
CA ASN A 575 23.80 -30.50 15.68
C ASN A 575 25.32 -30.27 15.44
N GLY A 576 26.05 -29.79 16.46
CA GLY A 576 27.50 -29.58 16.37
C GLY A 576 27.93 -28.32 15.59
N TYR A 577 27.02 -27.35 15.40
CA TYR A 577 27.33 -26.05 14.81
C TYR A 577 27.68 -25.02 15.88
N GLU A 578 28.68 -24.20 15.60
CA GLU A 578 29.18 -23.13 16.47
C GLU A 578 29.47 -21.88 15.64
N THR A 579 29.22 -20.70 16.19
CA THR A 579 29.53 -19.41 15.54
C THR A 579 30.40 -18.52 16.41
N SER A 580 31.38 -17.87 15.80
CA SER A 580 32.43 -17.07 16.45
C SER A 580 32.36 -15.62 15.97
N TYR A 581 32.21 -14.68 16.89
CA TYR A 581 32.01 -13.25 16.62
C TYR A 581 33.13 -12.44 17.27
N ASN A 582 34.03 -11.87 16.47
CA ASN A 582 35.33 -11.40 16.94
C ASN A 582 35.53 -9.89 16.75
N HIS A 583 36.62 -9.36 17.32
CA HIS A 583 37.03 -7.95 17.28
C HIS A 583 36.04 -6.94 17.91
N GLN A 584 35.09 -7.41 18.71
CA GLN A 584 33.99 -6.60 19.25
C GLN A 584 34.48 -5.43 20.13
N SER A 585 33.71 -4.35 20.18
CA SER A 585 33.96 -3.22 21.12
C SER A 585 33.38 -3.52 22.51
N ALA A 586 32.17 -4.07 22.58
CA ALA A 586 31.49 -4.49 23.79
C ALA A 586 30.50 -5.64 23.52
N PHE A 587 30.13 -6.37 24.56
CA PHE A 587 29.02 -7.34 24.54
C PHE A 587 27.71 -6.64 24.93
N ALA A 588 26.56 -7.19 24.51
CA ALA A 588 25.26 -6.64 24.90
C ALA A 588 24.92 -6.96 26.37
N LYS A 589 24.02 -6.16 26.98
CA LYS A 589 23.61 -6.34 28.38
C LYS A 589 23.02 -7.73 28.59
N GLY A 590 23.55 -8.47 29.57
CA GLY A 590 23.10 -9.82 29.90
C GLY A 590 23.73 -10.95 29.07
N ILE A 591 24.67 -10.67 28.17
CA ILE A 591 25.37 -11.70 27.40
C ILE A 591 26.58 -12.22 28.19
N ALA A 592 26.51 -13.49 28.59
CA ALA A 592 27.53 -14.20 29.37
C ALA A 592 27.50 -15.71 29.02
N PRO A 593 28.53 -16.50 29.35
CA PRO A 593 28.50 -17.96 29.21
C PRO A 593 27.27 -18.59 29.87
N GLY A 594 26.67 -19.58 29.22
CA GLY A 594 25.43 -20.27 29.64
C GLY A 594 24.13 -19.59 29.21
N VAL A 595 24.17 -18.34 28.72
CA VAL A 595 22.96 -17.60 28.33
C VAL A 595 22.39 -18.14 27.01
N ARG A 596 21.10 -18.49 27.01
CA ARG A 596 20.35 -18.83 25.79
C ARG A 596 20.09 -17.57 24.96
N VAL A 597 20.32 -17.66 23.65
CA VAL A 597 20.13 -16.56 22.69
C VAL A 597 19.30 -17.03 21.49
N ARG A 598 18.49 -16.12 20.95
CA ARG A 598 17.67 -16.34 19.74
C ARG A 598 18.37 -15.81 18.49
N GLN A 599 18.04 -16.36 17.33
CA GLN A 599 18.39 -15.78 16.04
C GLN A 599 17.93 -14.30 15.99
N GLY A 600 18.76 -13.41 15.45
CA GLY A 600 18.42 -12.00 15.36
C GLY A 600 18.56 -11.20 16.67
N GLN A 601 18.82 -11.85 17.81
CA GLN A 601 19.07 -11.16 19.08
C GLN A 601 20.43 -10.44 19.03
N THR A 602 20.46 -9.16 19.42
CA THR A 602 21.73 -8.42 19.59
C THR A 602 22.57 -9.03 20.70
N ILE A 603 23.79 -9.46 20.36
CA ILE A 603 24.74 -10.10 21.29
C ILE A 603 25.94 -9.22 21.65
N GLY A 604 26.22 -8.19 20.84
CA GLY A 604 27.35 -7.30 21.05
C GLY A 604 27.45 -6.22 19.98
N PHE A 605 28.59 -5.55 19.93
CA PHE A 605 28.81 -4.38 19.09
C PHE A 605 30.16 -4.45 18.39
N LEU A 606 30.20 -4.06 17.12
CA LEU A 606 31.41 -4.07 16.29
C LEU A 606 32.50 -3.17 16.89
N GLY A 607 33.76 -3.57 16.73
CA GLY A 607 34.92 -2.81 17.16
C GLY A 607 36.15 -3.06 16.31
N GLN A 608 37.31 -2.93 16.96
CA GLN A 608 38.63 -3.20 16.39
C GLN A 608 39.56 -3.78 17.49
N THR A 609 39.05 -4.70 18.31
CA THR A 609 39.86 -5.29 19.40
C THR A 609 40.69 -6.49 18.90
N GLY A 610 41.89 -6.69 19.45
CA GLY A 610 42.80 -7.75 18.98
C GLY A 610 43.55 -7.34 17.70
N LEU A 611 43.82 -8.30 16.81
CA LEU A 611 44.62 -8.09 15.60
C LEU A 611 43.76 -7.62 14.41
N ALA A 612 43.24 -6.39 14.49
CA ALA A 612 42.36 -5.81 13.48
C ALA A 612 42.94 -4.52 12.86
N THR A 613 43.05 -4.46 11.53
CA THR A 613 43.56 -3.28 10.78
C THR A 613 42.60 -2.09 10.72
N GLY A 614 41.31 -2.36 10.91
CA GLY A 614 40.24 -1.35 10.89
C GLY A 614 38.94 -1.95 11.44
N PRO A 615 37.87 -1.15 11.62
CA PRO A 615 36.60 -1.64 12.17
C PRO A 615 35.95 -2.71 11.29
N HIS A 616 35.88 -3.94 11.81
CA HIS A 616 35.16 -5.05 11.18
C HIS A 616 34.76 -6.11 12.21
N LEU A 617 33.68 -6.83 11.91
CA LEU A 617 33.38 -8.12 12.51
C LEU A 617 34.08 -9.20 11.68
N HIS A 618 34.97 -9.95 12.31
CA HIS A 618 35.45 -11.23 11.77
C HIS A 618 34.54 -12.35 12.29
N TYR A 619 33.82 -13.00 11.39
CA TYR A 619 32.80 -14.03 11.67
C TYR A 619 33.26 -15.40 11.18
N GLU A 620 33.37 -16.38 12.07
CA GLU A 620 33.70 -17.76 11.70
C GLU A 620 32.51 -18.69 11.98
N LEU A 621 32.33 -19.67 11.10
CA LEU A 621 31.41 -20.78 11.30
C LEU A 621 32.23 -22.06 11.53
N ILE A 622 31.86 -22.79 12.57
CA ILE A 622 32.47 -24.04 13.00
C ILE A 622 31.40 -25.14 12.89
N VAL A 623 31.79 -26.29 12.35
CA VAL A 623 30.93 -27.48 12.24
C VAL A 623 31.76 -28.68 12.72
N ASN A 624 31.33 -29.31 13.82
CA ASN A 624 32.05 -30.41 14.47
C ASN A 624 33.55 -30.08 14.69
N GLY A 625 33.83 -28.91 15.27
CA GLY A 625 35.19 -28.40 15.51
C GLY A 625 35.96 -27.89 14.27
N THR A 626 35.45 -28.11 13.06
CA THR A 626 36.11 -27.68 11.81
C THR A 626 35.59 -26.32 11.34
N LYS A 627 36.50 -25.37 11.07
CA LYS A 627 36.14 -24.05 10.52
C LYS A 627 35.85 -24.14 9.02
N VAL A 628 34.71 -23.60 8.59
CA VAL A 628 34.19 -23.70 7.22
C VAL A 628 33.77 -22.33 6.67
N ASP A 629 33.69 -22.20 5.35
CA ASP A 629 33.19 -20.99 4.69
C ASP A 629 31.69 -20.77 4.98
N PRO A 630 31.31 -19.73 5.75
CA PRO A 630 29.91 -19.45 6.09
C PRO A 630 29.04 -19.12 4.87
N MET A 631 29.65 -18.62 3.79
CA MET A 631 28.96 -18.21 2.57
C MET A 631 28.69 -19.40 1.64
N ARG A 632 29.58 -20.40 1.64
CA ARG A 632 29.51 -21.57 0.73
C ARG A 632 28.97 -22.85 1.35
N VAL A 633 28.98 -22.98 2.68
CA VAL A 633 28.50 -24.21 3.33
C VAL A 633 27.00 -24.44 3.08
N ARG A 634 26.62 -25.72 2.95
CA ARG A 634 25.22 -26.15 3.04
C ARG A 634 24.83 -26.22 4.52
N LEU A 635 24.12 -25.19 4.97
CA LEU A 635 23.46 -25.20 6.27
C LEU A 635 22.27 -26.16 6.27
N PRO A 636 21.88 -26.71 7.43
CA PRO A 636 20.57 -27.34 7.59
C PRO A 636 19.45 -26.35 7.24
N VAL A 637 18.34 -26.87 6.72
CA VAL A 637 17.05 -26.15 6.74
C VAL A 637 16.54 -26.06 8.19
N GLY A 638 15.52 -25.25 8.47
CA GLY A 638 15.01 -24.99 9.83
C GLY A 638 14.35 -26.17 10.55
N LYS A 639 13.41 -25.91 11.47
CA LYS A 639 12.57 -26.96 12.08
C LYS A 639 11.85 -27.70 10.95
N VAL A 640 12.15 -28.99 10.75
CA VAL A 640 11.44 -29.85 9.79
C VAL A 640 10.43 -30.68 10.56
N LEU A 641 9.17 -30.62 10.15
CA LEU A 641 8.07 -31.35 10.76
C LEU A 641 8.25 -32.87 10.57
N LYS A 642 7.85 -33.65 11.57
CA LYS A 642 7.97 -35.12 11.60
C LYS A 642 6.78 -35.72 12.34
N GLY A 643 6.50 -37.00 12.08
CA GLY A 643 5.38 -37.69 12.73
C GLY A 643 4.05 -36.97 12.48
N ASP A 644 3.24 -36.88 13.52
CA ASP A 644 1.86 -36.39 13.44
C ASP A 644 1.77 -34.91 13.03
N ASP A 645 2.71 -34.06 13.46
CA ASP A 645 2.80 -32.67 13.00
C ASP A 645 2.93 -32.58 11.46
N LEU A 646 3.67 -33.49 10.83
CA LEU A 646 3.83 -33.51 9.36
C LEU A 646 2.57 -34.02 8.65
N VAL A 647 1.80 -34.91 9.29
CA VAL A 647 0.52 -35.42 8.76
C VAL A 647 -0.57 -34.35 8.87
N ALA A 648 -0.65 -33.67 10.03
CA ALA A 648 -1.53 -32.53 10.25
C ALA A 648 -1.18 -31.35 9.31
N PHE A 649 0.11 -31.03 9.17
CA PHE A 649 0.58 -30.01 8.22
C PHE A 649 0.14 -30.30 6.78
N LYS A 650 0.34 -31.53 6.29
CA LYS A 650 -0.08 -31.90 4.93
C LYS A 650 -1.58 -31.79 4.71
N ARG A 651 -2.40 -32.00 5.76
CA ARG A 651 -3.85 -31.80 5.72
C ARG A 651 -4.21 -30.31 5.64
N GLU A 652 -3.58 -29.46 6.45
CA GLU A 652 -3.83 -28.01 6.43
C GLU A 652 -3.33 -27.36 5.14
N ARG A 653 -2.15 -27.78 4.65
CA ARG A 653 -1.63 -27.40 3.34
C ARG A 653 -2.63 -27.76 2.23
N GLY A 654 -3.18 -28.97 2.24
CA GLY A 654 -4.22 -29.39 1.29
C GLY A 654 -5.47 -28.51 1.32
N ARG A 655 -5.98 -28.17 2.52
CA ARG A 655 -7.12 -27.24 2.69
C ARG A 655 -6.84 -25.87 2.05
N ILE A 656 -5.65 -25.31 2.30
CA ILE A 656 -5.20 -24.03 1.71
C ILE A 656 -5.03 -24.16 0.19
N ASP A 657 -4.35 -25.22 -0.27
CA ASP A 657 -4.14 -25.52 -1.70
C ASP A 657 -5.49 -25.60 -2.45
N ASP A 658 -6.54 -26.15 -1.82
CA ASP A 658 -7.86 -26.31 -2.43
C ASP A 658 -8.70 -25.03 -2.39
N LEU A 659 -8.62 -24.21 -1.34
CA LEU A 659 -9.22 -22.86 -1.33
C LEU A 659 -8.67 -22.00 -2.47
N LEU A 660 -7.36 -22.05 -2.70
CA LEU A 660 -6.69 -21.31 -3.79
C LEU A 660 -7.18 -21.78 -5.19
N LYS A 661 -7.46 -23.08 -5.37
CA LYS A 661 -7.93 -23.69 -6.64
C LYS A 661 -9.43 -23.53 -6.95
N GLN A 662 -10.26 -23.05 -6.00
CA GLN A 662 -11.70 -22.89 -6.25
C GLN A 662 -12.03 -21.88 -7.38
N GLU A 663 -11.06 -21.07 -7.79
CA GLU A 663 -11.14 -20.17 -8.95
C GLU A 663 -11.29 -20.94 -10.28
N ASP A 664 -10.54 -22.03 -10.49
CA ASP A 664 -10.58 -22.85 -11.70
C ASP A 664 -11.79 -23.80 -11.76
N SER A 665 -12.44 -24.03 -10.62
CA SER A 665 -13.25 -25.24 -10.38
C SER A 665 -14.69 -24.97 -9.94
N ASN A 666 -15.30 -23.91 -10.48
CA ASN A 666 -16.74 -23.62 -10.36
C ASN A 666 -17.67 -24.64 -11.10
N SER A 667 -17.15 -25.85 -11.37
CA SER A 667 -17.95 -27.02 -11.72
C SER A 667 -18.35 -27.76 -10.44
N LEU A 668 -19.56 -27.47 -9.95
CA LEU A 668 -20.14 -28.07 -8.75
C LEU A 668 -20.04 -29.61 -8.76
N LYS A 669 -19.11 -30.15 -7.97
CA LYS A 669 -19.13 -31.55 -7.55
C LYS A 669 -19.74 -31.64 -6.16
N VAL A 670 -21.07 -31.64 -6.13
CA VAL A 670 -21.83 -32.05 -4.94
C VAL A 670 -21.37 -33.46 -4.56
N ALA A 671 -20.90 -33.63 -3.33
CA ALA A 671 -20.45 -34.92 -2.83
C ALA A 671 -21.64 -35.85 -2.60
N SER A 672 -21.99 -36.66 -3.60
CA SER A 672 -22.98 -37.72 -3.46
C SER A 672 -22.43 -38.82 -2.56
N ALA A 673 -22.80 -38.78 -1.28
CA ALA A 673 -22.58 -39.88 -0.36
C ALA A 673 -23.32 -41.12 -0.88
N LYS A 674 -22.59 -42.07 -1.46
CA LYS A 674 -23.14 -43.34 -1.91
C LYS A 674 -23.48 -44.18 -0.67
N ILE A 675 -24.74 -44.13 -0.25
CA ILE A 675 -25.29 -45.08 0.71
C ILE A 675 -25.32 -46.44 0.01
N GLU A 676 -24.45 -47.34 0.44
CA GLU A 676 -24.58 -48.77 0.14
C GLU A 676 -25.45 -49.40 1.25
N GLY A 677 -26.42 -50.21 0.83
CA GLY A 677 -27.33 -50.97 1.68
C GLY A 677 -27.58 -52.35 1.10
#